data_AF-A0A1F8DQJ2-F1
#
_entry.id   AF-A0A1F8DQJ2-F1
#
_cell.length_a   1.000
_cell.length_b   1.000
_cell.length_c   1.000
_cell.angle_alpha   90.00
_cell.angle_beta   90.00
_cell.angle_gamma   90.00
#
_symmetry.space_group_name_H-M   'P 1'
#
loop_
_entity.id
_entity.type
_entity.pdbx_description
1 polymer ?
#
loop_
_entity_poly.entity_id
_entity_poly.type
_entity_poly.pdbx_seq_one_letter_code
_entity_poly.pdbx_strand_id
1 'polypeptide(L)'
;MGAWDVASKTCTLTSDVFESIQIDDSGITLNGAGHSVSGWGYGISATNKSNVTIKNVTVVGFTAGIRLHNSSNNLISGNTLLGNYDGIQIYSSNNNTVIDNSARLNAWGIISYSSHSDIIKNNISEGNSSVGAGFVFSSSYVIFQNILSANDLGILMGSVSNSVLSENLINFSSNWGIRVTDSYNVKVYNNNFINNPTQVFEYPGVGILFSQPLPVGGNYWSDFDTLTEGCLDAGGDNICDSPYMFTGGQDDFPWKVRDGWENQPPTFSDLNQYKSDGLTPISENGITTEDSVVFKAVLNDPDSDQIKLQIELKEFSQPFDSQDLLESDFVSSGSEVTIARYGLINGQYKWRARVIDSQGNVSQWQEFGTEGNMDFEVQLPLNVKAANLAKELANHPEGYLWGGKGWDYNLAEFVSSANILSGYTYYNPNLPGLNVGVGVDCSGLIAWAFNRAFDAFTPAVNNFVKYVNANGLYGDFQSDAISEAELLPGSAMFFDWGKFNESTQTWDGIKDSYIDHVAMYVGESGGYNVVNARSPDFGIEIAAKEILQQLAGFENFRRIHQADVEIEIAAGSPVDLIVTDPDGFVITPNSVILSDEEYIREVPGILYYLEMERGSDGSPIDHVYSPVMKNGNYIIGVSPSAGSLPTDTYDLEFRAGGQTIILADDVPISEIPSEKYGVAVEEGGIINPFIPVSVDIKPGSFPNSINLGSGGAVPVAVFGTATFDVSQIDPATITLANASIKLKGSSQPIISYQDVNEDSINDIAIHVVTEALELTETDVQAELNGFLLDGRNIKGFDSVRIVP
;
A
#
# COMPACT_ATOMS: atom_id res chain seq x y z
N MET A 1 47.75 14.31 54.77
CA MET A 1 47.44 15.15 53.60
C MET A 1 46.08 14.82 52.97
N GLY A 2 45.58 13.59 53.06
CA GLY A 2 44.27 13.23 52.52
C GLY A 2 43.61 12.04 53.20
N ALA A 3 42.41 11.69 52.77
CA ALA A 3 41.68 10.48 53.16
C ALA A 3 42.25 9.26 52.40
N TRP A 4 42.59 8.21 53.14
CA TRP A 4 43.16 6.98 52.58
C TRP A 4 42.11 5.87 52.51
N ASP A 5 41.90 5.32 51.32
CA ASP A 5 41.13 4.11 51.09
C ASP A 5 42.09 2.93 50.88
N VAL A 6 42.08 2.01 51.83
CA VAL A 6 42.92 0.82 51.85
C VAL A 6 42.58 -0.15 50.70
N ALA A 7 41.29 -0.30 50.38
CA ALA A 7 40.84 -1.29 49.40
C ALA A 7 41.26 -0.90 47.98
N SER A 8 41.13 0.40 47.64
CA SER A 8 41.51 0.92 46.32
C SER A 8 42.94 1.47 46.26
N LYS A 9 43.69 1.47 47.38
CA LYS A 9 44.99 2.14 47.50
C LYS A 9 44.95 3.61 47.04
N THR A 10 43.88 4.32 47.39
CA THR A 10 43.65 5.70 46.95
C THR A 10 43.86 6.68 48.10
N CYS A 11 44.73 7.66 47.89
CA CYS A 11 44.80 8.87 48.70
C CYS A 11 44.00 9.98 48.01
N THR A 12 42.94 10.48 48.66
CA THR A 12 42.19 11.65 48.19
C THR A 12 42.53 12.85 49.05
N LEU A 13 43.10 13.91 48.46
CA LEU A 13 43.41 15.13 49.22
C LEU A 13 42.14 15.76 49.79
N THR A 14 42.25 16.31 51.00
CA THR A 14 41.15 16.97 51.71
C THR A 14 41.40 18.45 51.97
N SER A 15 42.57 18.94 51.57
CA SER A 15 43.01 20.33 51.68
C SER A 15 44.17 20.56 50.72
N ASP A 16 44.49 21.82 50.47
CA ASP A 16 45.73 22.20 49.78
C ASP A 16 46.97 21.74 50.58
N VAL A 17 48.05 21.46 49.85
CA VAL A 17 49.34 20.97 50.37
C VAL A 17 50.43 21.97 49.98
N PHE A 18 51.24 22.40 50.96
CA PHE A 18 52.29 23.42 50.78
C PHE A 18 53.71 22.82 50.82
N GLU A 19 53.84 21.57 50.39
CA GLU A 19 55.07 20.80 50.35
C GLU A 19 55.03 19.75 49.23
N SER A 20 56.14 19.05 49.01
CA SER A 20 56.23 17.94 48.05
C SER A 20 55.43 16.71 48.50
N ILE A 21 54.82 16.01 47.54
CA ILE A 21 54.23 14.68 47.73
C ILE A 21 55.11 13.63 47.04
N GLN A 22 55.52 12.61 47.79
CA GLN A 22 56.24 11.47 47.24
C GLN A 22 55.35 10.23 47.25
N ILE A 23 55.21 9.59 46.09
CA ILE A 23 54.51 8.30 45.95
C ILE A 23 55.48 7.20 46.37
N ASP A 24 55.17 6.55 47.49
CA ASP A 24 56.09 5.61 48.14
C ASP A 24 55.89 4.14 47.73
N ASP A 25 54.80 3.78 47.06
CA ASP A 25 54.55 2.42 46.58
C ASP A 25 53.92 2.39 45.17
N SER A 26 54.03 1.24 44.50
CA SER A 26 53.35 0.99 43.23
C SER A 26 51.85 0.73 43.42
N GLY A 27 51.05 0.98 42.39
CA GLY A 27 49.60 0.75 42.43
C GLY A 27 48.82 1.81 43.23
N ILE A 28 49.44 2.94 43.54
CA ILE A 28 48.84 4.02 44.33
C ILE A 28 48.05 4.96 43.42
N THR A 29 46.85 5.34 43.84
CA THR A 29 46.13 6.47 43.25
C THR A 29 46.22 7.68 44.16
N LEU A 30 46.76 8.79 43.65
CA LEU A 30 46.61 10.11 44.25
C LEU A 30 45.52 10.88 43.50
N ASN A 31 44.43 11.17 44.18
CA ASN A 31 43.34 12.02 43.71
C ASN A 31 43.40 13.37 44.42
N GLY A 32 43.70 14.44 43.69
CA GLY A 32 43.75 15.78 44.25
C GLY A 32 42.39 16.34 44.66
N ALA A 33 41.28 15.79 44.13
CA ALA A 33 39.93 16.31 44.37
C ALA A 33 39.78 17.83 44.16
N GLY A 34 40.57 18.40 43.24
CA GLY A 34 40.60 19.84 42.96
C GLY A 34 41.52 20.66 43.87
N HIS A 35 42.13 20.06 44.88
CA HIS A 35 43.09 20.74 45.75
C HIS A 35 44.43 20.99 45.05
N SER A 36 45.17 21.94 45.61
CA SER A 36 46.47 22.36 45.10
C SER A 36 47.65 21.76 45.89
N VAL A 37 48.77 21.59 45.21
CA VAL A 37 50.08 21.28 45.76
C VAL A 37 51.01 22.41 45.33
N SER A 38 51.65 23.09 46.27
CA SER A 38 52.54 24.23 46.00
C SER A 38 53.78 24.18 46.89
N GLY A 39 54.92 24.71 46.43
CA GLY A 39 56.16 24.66 47.20
C GLY A 39 57.41 24.80 46.35
N TRP A 40 58.52 24.22 46.82
CA TRP A 40 59.82 24.23 46.16
C TRP A 40 60.29 22.79 45.90
N GLY A 41 61.15 22.58 44.90
CA GLY A 41 61.67 21.24 44.57
C GLY A 41 60.75 20.49 43.59
N TYR A 42 60.40 19.24 43.90
CA TYR A 42 59.47 18.43 43.09
C TYR A 42 58.07 18.45 43.69
N GLY A 43 57.03 18.68 42.88
CA GLY A 43 55.64 18.76 43.36
C GLY A 43 55.13 17.40 43.79
N ILE A 44 54.83 16.54 42.83
CA ILE A 44 54.41 15.15 43.05
C ILE A 44 55.40 14.24 42.34
N SER A 45 56.09 13.37 43.08
CA SER A 45 57.16 12.54 42.53
C SER A 45 56.92 11.05 42.75
N ALA A 46 57.12 10.28 41.70
CA ALA A 46 57.19 8.81 41.73
C ALA A 46 58.55 8.38 41.18
N THR A 47 59.33 7.67 42.01
CA THR A 47 60.67 7.18 41.64
C THR A 47 60.75 5.68 41.84
N ASN A 48 61.15 4.93 40.80
CA ASN A 48 61.14 3.47 40.77
C ASN A 48 59.77 2.86 41.10
N LYS A 49 58.69 3.45 40.57
CA LYS A 49 57.30 3.03 40.82
C LYS A 49 56.59 2.60 39.54
N SER A 50 55.47 1.93 39.69
CA SER A 50 54.63 1.51 38.58
C SER A 50 53.16 1.48 38.95
N ASN A 51 52.28 1.52 37.95
CA ASN A 51 50.83 1.48 38.15
C ASN A 51 50.32 2.61 39.06
N VAL A 52 51.00 3.75 39.07
CA VAL A 52 50.60 4.94 39.83
C VAL A 52 49.59 5.73 38.99
N THR A 53 48.52 6.20 39.63
CA THR A 53 47.60 7.18 39.05
C THR A 53 47.71 8.50 39.79
N ILE A 54 47.95 9.61 39.09
CA ILE A 54 47.89 10.97 39.66
C ILE A 54 46.81 11.73 38.90
N LYS A 55 45.77 12.17 39.61
CA LYS A 55 44.64 12.85 38.98
C LYS A 55 44.03 14.00 39.76
N ASN A 56 43.39 14.92 39.05
CA ASN A 56 42.56 16.00 39.59
C ASN A 56 43.29 16.89 40.62
N VAL A 57 44.57 17.16 40.43
CA VAL A 57 45.36 18.04 41.30
C VAL A 57 45.87 19.26 40.55
N THR A 58 45.91 20.41 41.23
CA THR A 58 46.58 21.61 40.72
C THR A 58 47.99 21.69 41.32
N VAL A 59 49.05 21.72 40.51
CA VAL A 59 50.44 21.72 40.98
C VAL A 59 51.17 22.99 40.53
N VAL A 60 51.71 23.76 41.49
CA VAL A 60 52.15 25.14 41.26
C VAL A 60 53.56 25.41 41.80
N GLY A 61 54.41 26.03 40.98
CA GLY A 61 55.66 26.67 41.41
C GLY A 61 56.88 25.75 41.64
N PHE A 62 56.82 24.49 41.20
CA PHE A 62 57.90 23.51 41.38
C PHE A 62 58.90 23.49 40.22
N THR A 63 60.07 22.87 40.44
CA THR A 63 61.02 22.53 39.36
C THR A 63 60.44 21.47 38.43
N ALA A 64 59.73 20.49 38.98
CA ALA A 64 58.87 19.60 38.20
C ALA A 64 57.54 19.46 38.95
N GLY A 65 56.44 19.82 38.31
CA GLY A 65 55.10 19.71 38.89
C GLY A 65 54.78 18.27 39.21
N ILE A 66 54.68 17.42 38.18
CA ILE A 66 54.61 15.96 38.33
C ILE A 66 55.87 15.34 37.72
N ARG A 67 56.55 14.46 38.48
CA ARG A 67 57.79 13.81 38.05
C ARG A 67 57.69 12.29 38.13
N LEU A 68 57.87 11.63 37.00
CA LEU A 68 58.11 10.19 36.88
C LEU A 68 59.59 9.94 36.60
N HIS A 69 60.27 9.23 37.49
CA HIS A 69 61.67 8.87 37.33
C HIS A 69 61.85 7.35 37.47
N ASN A 70 62.37 6.69 36.43
CA ASN A 70 62.46 5.23 36.38
C ASN A 70 61.13 4.54 36.73
N SER A 71 60.01 5.12 36.28
CA SER A 71 58.67 4.72 36.71
C SER A 71 57.77 4.46 35.50
N SER A 72 57.29 3.22 35.36
CA SER A 72 56.59 2.75 34.16
C SER A 72 55.15 2.36 34.42
N ASN A 73 54.30 2.37 33.38
CA ASN A 73 52.89 1.98 33.46
C ASN A 73 52.06 2.89 34.38
N ASN A 74 52.29 4.20 34.33
CA ASN A 74 51.57 5.17 35.17
C ASN A 74 50.55 5.96 34.35
N LEU A 75 49.50 6.44 35.02
CA LEU A 75 48.45 7.29 34.47
C LEU A 75 48.50 8.67 35.12
N ILE A 76 48.72 9.70 34.32
CA ILE A 76 48.65 11.10 34.74
C ILE A 76 47.43 11.71 34.05
N SER A 77 46.37 12.04 34.80
CA SER A 77 45.12 12.50 34.18
C SER A 77 44.38 13.65 34.88
N GLY A 78 43.81 14.58 34.12
CA GLY A 78 42.95 15.63 34.68
C GLY A 78 43.67 16.61 35.62
N ASN A 79 44.98 16.79 35.48
CA ASN A 79 45.77 17.66 36.37
C ASN A 79 46.01 19.04 35.76
N THR A 80 46.15 20.06 36.60
CA THR A 80 46.53 21.43 36.20
C THR A 80 47.93 21.74 36.69
N LEU A 81 48.88 22.00 35.80
CA LEU A 81 50.29 22.26 36.11
C LEU A 81 50.60 23.71 35.74
N LEU A 82 50.78 24.58 36.73
CA LEU A 82 50.85 26.03 36.54
C LEU A 82 52.17 26.62 37.07
N GLY A 83 52.89 27.38 36.24
CA GLY A 83 54.03 28.17 36.71
C GLY A 83 55.20 27.34 37.26
N ASN A 84 55.34 26.09 36.83
CA ASN A 84 56.46 25.21 37.15
C ASN A 84 57.60 25.42 36.14
N TYR A 85 58.80 24.91 36.42
CA TYR A 85 59.82 24.80 35.38
C TYR A 85 59.41 23.72 34.38
N ASP A 86 59.28 22.47 34.82
CA ASP A 86 58.64 21.40 34.05
C ASP A 86 57.22 21.18 34.59
N GLY A 87 56.18 21.23 33.75
CA GLY A 87 54.82 20.88 34.16
C GLY A 87 54.72 19.39 34.51
N ILE A 88 54.97 18.53 33.53
CA ILE A 88 55.09 17.07 33.68
C ILE A 88 56.45 16.62 33.16
N GLN A 89 57.25 15.97 33.99
CA GLN A 89 58.54 15.39 33.63
C GLN A 89 58.49 13.86 33.66
N ILE A 90 58.83 13.23 32.54
CA ILE A 90 58.97 11.79 32.37
C ILE A 90 60.43 11.48 32.07
N TYR A 91 61.10 10.74 32.95
CA TYR A 91 62.54 10.46 32.83
C TYR A 91 62.81 8.97 32.99
N SER A 92 63.37 8.34 31.96
CA SER A 92 63.65 6.90 31.91
C SER A 92 62.45 6.04 32.31
N SER A 93 61.25 6.42 31.86
CA SER A 93 59.96 5.97 32.37
C SER A 93 59.07 5.60 31.19
N ASN A 94 58.82 4.31 30.97
CA ASN A 94 58.15 3.80 29.76
C ASN A 94 56.68 3.41 29.99
N ASN A 95 55.90 3.31 28.92
CA ASN A 95 54.51 2.81 28.90
C ASN A 95 53.54 3.61 29.79
N ASN A 96 53.73 4.92 29.91
CA ASN A 96 52.88 5.82 30.66
C ASN A 96 51.79 6.42 29.75
N THR A 97 50.67 6.82 30.36
CA THR A 97 49.61 7.57 29.69
C THR A 97 49.45 8.92 30.37
N VAL A 98 49.60 9.99 29.58
CA VAL A 98 49.34 11.38 29.99
C VAL A 98 48.11 11.86 29.22
N ILE A 99 46.99 12.02 29.91
CA ILE A 99 45.70 12.33 29.29
C ILE A 99 44.92 13.44 30.00
N ASP A 100 44.29 14.34 29.26
CA ASP A 100 43.38 15.37 29.81
C ASP A 100 44.07 16.31 30.84
N ASN A 101 45.38 16.55 30.73
CA ASN A 101 46.08 17.48 31.63
C ASN A 101 46.21 18.86 31.01
N SER A 102 46.30 19.89 31.86
CA SER A 102 46.53 21.27 31.46
C SER A 102 47.85 21.80 32.03
N ALA A 103 48.90 21.84 31.21
CA ALA A 103 50.21 22.39 31.56
C ALA A 103 50.34 23.82 31.02
N ARG A 104 50.16 24.82 31.90
CA ARG A 104 50.13 26.24 31.51
C ARG A 104 51.21 27.07 32.17
N LEU A 105 51.75 28.05 31.43
CA LEU A 105 52.69 29.04 31.94
C LEU A 105 53.93 28.43 32.64
N ASN A 106 54.34 27.23 32.22
CA ASN A 106 55.58 26.60 32.70
C ASN A 106 56.75 26.99 31.79
N ALA A 107 57.99 26.61 32.12
CA ALA A 107 59.05 26.70 31.12
C ALA A 107 58.87 25.61 30.04
N TRP A 108 58.67 24.37 30.48
CA TRP A 108 58.32 23.22 29.65
C TRP A 108 56.97 22.67 30.08
N GLY A 109 56.04 22.46 29.15
CA GLY A 109 54.71 21.92 29.47
C GLY A 109 54.78 20.45 29.87
N ILE A 110 55.04 19.59 28.89
CA ILE A 110 55.29 18.15 29.06
C ILE A 110 56.67 17.83 28.49
N ILE A 111 57.53 17.19 29.28
CA ILE A 111 58.88 16.85 28.86
C ILE A 111 59.20 15.39 29.15
N SER A 112 59.72 14.69 28.16
CA SER A 112 60.12 13.30 28.26
C SER A 112 61.57 13.08 27.80
N TYR A 113 62.34 12.38 28.62
CA TYR A 113 63.74 12.06 28.39
C TYR A 113 63.98 10.55 28.53
N SER A 114 64.67 9.96 27.55
CA SER A 114 65.10 8.55 27.59
C SER A 114 63.98 7.56 27.89
N SER A 115 62.77 7.84 27.39
CA SER A 115 61.53 7.13 27.70
C SER A 115 60.86 6.65 26.42
N HIS A 116 60.08 5.58 26.50
CA HIS A 116 59.56 4.88 25.33
C HIS A 116 58.12 4.41 25.52
N SER A 117 57.39 4.31 24.42
CA SER A 117 56.04 3.73 24.38
C SER A 117 55.01 4.48 25.24
N ASP A 118 55.20 5.78 25.47
CA ASP A 118 54.22 6.59 26.20
C ASP A 118 53.14 7.14 25.25
N ILE A 119 51.92 7.28 25.77
CA ILE A 119 50.77 7.87 25.07
C ILE A 119 50.50 9.24 25.66
N ILE A 120 50.53 10.28 24.82
CA ILE A 120 50.24 11.67 25.19
C ILE A 120 49.00 12.11 24.41
N LYS A 121 47.85 12.25 25.08
CA LYS A 121 46.60 12.58 24.38
C LYS A 121 45.70 13.57 25.11
N ASN A 122 44.92 14.37 24.40
CA ASN A 122 43.97 15.33 24.98
C ASN A 122 44.57 16.31 26.01
N ASN A 123 45.88 16.60 25.94
CA ASN A 123 46.49 17.55 26.85
C ASN A 123 46.47 18.96 26.27
N ILE A 124 46.34 19.95 27.15
CA ILE A 124 46.48 21.37 26.83
C ILE A 124 47.84 21.84 27.36
N SER A 125 48.75 22.23 26.46
CA SER A 125 50.01 22.84 26.79
C SER A 125 50.06 24.27 26.28
N GLU A 126 49.85 25.25 27.17
CA GLU A 126 49.59 26.64 26.78
C GLU A 126 50.52 27.65 27.45
N GLY A 127 51.05 28.60 26.68
CA GLY A 127 51.76 29.75 27.24
C GLY A 127 53.09 29.40 27.90
N ASN A 128 53.69 28.26 27.55
CA ASN A 128 54.95 27.83 28.16
C ASN A 128 56.13 28.57 27.52
N SER A 129 57.04 29.11 28.35
CA SER A 129 58.10 30.03 27.89
C SER A 129 59.21 29.37 27.08
N SER A 130 59.19 28.04 26.95
CA SER A 130 60.08 27.27 26.09
C SER A 130 59.25 26.30 25.26
N VAL A 131 59.17 25.02 25.62
CA VAL A 131 58.53 24.00 24.78
C VAL A 131 57.18 23.58 25.35
N GLY A 132 56.16 23.45 24.51
CA GLY A 132 54.88 22.87 24.88
C GLY A 132 55.02 21.39 25.24
N ALA A 133 55.45 20.56 24.28
CA ALA A 133 55.79 19.16 24.52
C ALA A 133 57.17 18.80 23.94
N GLY A 134 58.08 18.27 24.76
CA GLY A 134 59.42 17.87 24.33
C GLY A 134 59.70 16.39 24.55
N PHE A 135 60.30 15.74 23.56
CA PHE A 135 60.68 14.34 23.59
C PHE A 135 62.13 14.20 23.15
N VAL A 136 62.98 13.65 24.02
CA VAL A 136 64.42 13.61 23.79
C VAL A 136 64.98 12.22 24.08
N PHE A 137 65.80 11.68 23.17
CA PHE A 137 66.38 10.33 23.24
C PHE A 137 65.32 9.23 23.50
N SER A 138 64.21 9.29 22.78
CA SER A 138 62.95 8.62 23.15
C SER A 138 62.36 7.85 21.96
N SER A 139 61.46 6.88 22.15
CA SER A 139 60.85 6.18 21.00
C SER A 139 59.41 5.74 21.20
N SER A 140 58.74 5.38 20.10
CA SER A 140 57.46 4.67 20.13
C SER A 140 56.31 5.46 20.76
N TYR A 141 56.33 6.80 20.67
CA TYR A 141 55.24 7.64 21.19
C TYR A 141 54.03 7.62 20.27
N VAL A 142 52.86 7.72 20.88
CA VAL A 142 51.61 8.05 20.19
C VAL A 142 51.08 9.35 20.80
N ILE A 143 51.14 10.43 20.02
CA ILE A 143 50.83 11.79 20.46
C ILE A 143 49.65 12.29 19.64
N PHE A 144 48.47 12.39 20.24
CA PHE A 144 47.29 12.80 19.47
C PHE A 144 46.25 13.61 20.24
N GLN A 145 45.47 14.43 19.52
CA GLN A 145 44.42 15.26 20.12
C GLN A 145 44.91 16.24 21.19
N ASN A 146 46.19 16.63 21.16
CA ASN A 146 46.74 17.63 22.08
C ASN A 146 46.61 19.05 21.50
N ILE A 147 46.42 20.03 22.38
CA ILE A 147 46.41 21.46 22.05
C ILE A 147 47.70 22.08 22.58
N LEU A 148 48.55 22.55 21.69
CA LEU A 148 49.82 23.21 22.01
C LEU A 148 49.78 24.65 21.50
N SER A 149 49.44 25.59 22.38
CA SER A 149 49.15 26.98 22.04
C SER A 149 50.10 27.98 22.72
N ALA A 150 50.48 29.05 22.01
CA ALA A 150 51.21 30.17 22.60
C ALA A 150 52.52 29.79 23.35
N ASN A 151 53.20 28.73 22.90
CA ASN A 151 54.50 28.31 23.44
C ASN A 151 55.65 28.91 22.61
N ASP A 152 56.91 28.90 23.06
CA ASP A 152 58.01 29.31 22.17
C ASP A 152 58.23 28.30 21.04
N LEU A 153 58.18 27.01 21.40
CA LEU A 153 58.12 25.89 20.48
C LEU A 153 56.93 25.00 20.85
N GLY A 154 56.09 24.66 19.88
CA GLY A 154 54.98 23.73 20.11
C GLY A 154 55.49 22.35 20.54
N ILE A 155 56.13 21.62 19.62
CA ILE A 155 56.70 20.29 19.85
C ILE A 155 58.18 20.23 19.53
N LEU A 156 58.98 19.67 20.44
CA LEU A 156 60.38 19.28 20.20
C LEU A 156 60.53 17.77 20.12
N MET A 157 61.14 17.26 19.05
CA MET A 157 61.60 15.88 18.93
C MET A 157 63.11 15.85 18.65
N GLY A 158 63.89 15.47 19.65
CA GLY A 158 65.36 15.35 19.57
C GLY A 158 65.80 13.91 19.75
N SER A 159 66.39 13.30 18.72
CA SER A 159 66.76 11.88 18.75
C SER A 159 65.58 10.96 19.10
N VAL A 160 64.44 11.18 18.47
CA VAL A 160 63.22 10.38 18.65
C VAL A 160 63.11 9.32 17.55
N SER A 161 62.55 8.15 17.85
CA SER A 161 62.25 7.16 16.80
C SER A 161 60.88 6.49 16.87
N ASN A 162 60.41 5.98 15.73
CA ASN A 162 59.23 5.11 15.60
C ASN A 162 57.95 5.70 16.24
N SER A 163 57.73 7.01 16.12
CA SER A 163 56.65 7.72 16.83
C SER A 163 55.61 8.29 15.86
N VAL A 164 54.38 8.45 16.34
CA VAL A 164 53.25 8.97 15.56
C VAL A 164 52.67 10.21 16.23
N LEU A 165 52.49 11.26 15.44
CA LEU A 165 51.80 12.49 15.80
C LEU A 165 50.59 12.66 14.88
N SER A 166 49.40 12.65 15.44
CA SER A 166 48.18 12.90 14.67
C SER A 166 47.13 13.67 15.45
N GLU A 167 46.23 14.36 14.77
CA GLU A 167 45.10 15.08 15.38
C GLU A 167 45.50 16.15 16.42
N ASN A 168 46.73 16.65 16.40
CA ASN A 168 47.15 17.70 17.33
C ASN A 168 46.88 19.10 16.74
N LEU A 169 46.48 20.04 17.60
CA LEU A 169 46.40 21.46 17.27
C LEU A 169 47.66 22.16 17.78
N ILE A 170 48.50 22.64 16.87
CA ILE A 170 49.75 23.33 17.18
C ILE A 170 49.64 24.74 16.64
N ASN A 171 49.46 25.72 17.53
CA ASN A 171 49.15 27.08 17.08
C ASN A 171 49.82 28.20 17.88
N PHE A 172 50.01 29.34 17.19
CA PHE A 172 50.52 30.57 17.77
C PHE A 172 51.85 30.40 18.53
N SER A 173 52.70 29.46 18.14
CA SER A 173 54.02 29.34 18.75
C SER A 173 54.89 30.54 18.36
N SER A 174 55.76 31.05 19.25
CA SER A 174 56.57 32.24 18.91
C SER A 174 57.75 31.98 17.99
N ASN A 175 58.12 30.71 17.77
CA ASN A 175 59.24 30.36 16.90
C ASN A 175 58.87 29.23 15.91
N TRP A 176 58.77 27.99 16.40
CA TRP A 176 58.43 26.83 15.56
C TRP A 176 57.18 26.11 16.07
N GLY A 177 56.35 25.61 15.15
CA GLY A 177 55.27 24.69 15.50
C GLY A 177 55.84 23.36 15.97
N ILE A 178 56.65 22.72 15.12
CA ILE A 178 57.38 21.50 15.45
C ILE A 178 58.84 21.58 15.01
N ARG A 179 59.74 21.08 15.86
CA ARG A 179 61.15 20.92 15.55
C ARG A 179 61.58 19.47 15.70
N VAL A 180 62.03 18.85 14.61
CA VAL A 180 62.49 17.46 14.55
C VAL A 180 63.99 17.43 14.23
N THR A 181 64.77 16.82 15.10
CA THR A 181 66.25 16.79 15.02
C THR A 181 66.77 15.40 15.37
N ASP A 182 67.77 14.91 14.62
CA ASP A 182 68.44 13.61 14.78
C ASP A 182 67.48 12.42 14.93
N SER A 183 66.30 12.47 14.32
CA SER A 183 65.19 11.53 14.57
C SER A 183 64.98 10.53 13.41
N TYR A 184 64.32 9.40 13.69
CA TYR A 184 64.15 8.30 12.73
C TYR A 184 62.73 7.73 12.71
N ASN A 185 62.13 7.58 11.53
CA ASN A 185 60.82 6.91 11.36
C ASN A 185 59.73 7.55 12.23
N VAL A 186 59.49 8.85 12.06
CA VAL A 186 58.41 9.58 12.74
C VAL A 186 57.34 9.92 11.71
N LYS A 187 56.08 9.66 12.05
CA LYS A 187 54.92 9.99 11.21
C LYS A 187 54.16 11.16 11.81
N VAL A 188 53.89 12.18 11.02
CA VAL A 188 53.18 13.40 11.41
C VAL A 188 52.08 13.62 10.39
N TYR A 189 50.84 13.23 10.68
CA TYR A 189 49.72 13.37 9.73
C TYR A 189 48.44 13.73 10.49
N ASN A 190 47.47 14.35 9.84
CA ASN A 190 46.20 14.80 10.39
C ASN A 190 46.37 15.77 11.57
N ASN A 191 47.38 16.65 11.55
CA ASN A 191 47.53 17.71 12.56
C ASN A 191 47.13 19.07 11.97
N ASN A 192 46.78 20.01 12.84
CA ASN A 192 46.54 21.41 12.46
C ASN A 192 47.72 22.29 12.89
N PHE A 193 48.45 22.83 11.92
CA PHE A 193 49.54 23.78 12.13
C PHE A 193 49.08 25.20 11.78
N ILE A 194 48.81 26.02 12.80
CA ILE A 194 48.10 27.29 12.63
C ILE A 194 48.90 28.47 13.17
N ASN A 195 49.22 29.44 12.31
CA ASN A 195 49.83 30.73 12.67
C ASN A 195 51.14 30.59 13.48
N ASN A 196 51.98 29.61 13.14
CA ASN A 196 53.35 29.54 13.66
C ASN A 196 54.29 30.24 12.66
N PRO A 197 55.26 31.07 13.10
CA PRO A 197 56.21 31.74 12.20
C PRO A 197 56.99 30.78 11.31
N THR A 198 57.26 29.57 11.81
CA THR A 198 57.72 28.45 11.01
C THR A 198 56.95 27.21 11.46
N GLN A 199 56.16 26.62 10.57
CA GLN A 199 55.33 25.47 10.93
C GLN A 199 56.19 24.27 11.36
N VAL A 200 57.21 23.95 10.56
CA VAL A 200 58.10 22.79 10.75
C VAL A 200 59.55 23.19 10.52
N PHE A 201 60.43 22.69 11.40
CA PHE A 201 61.87 22.62 11.13
C PHE A 201 62.36 21.18 11.32
N GLU A 202 62.83 20.57 10.23
CA GLU A 202 63.39 19.22 10.22
C GLU A 202 64.88 19.31 9.82
N TYR A 203 65.80 18.86 10.69
CA TYR A 203 67.23 18.70 10.35
C TYR A 203 68.09 18.04 11.45
N PRO A 204 68.92 17.01 11.16
CA PRO A 204 68.70 15.98 10.15
C PRO A 204 67.76 14.90 10.70
N GLY A 205 66.91 14.32 9.87
CA GLY A 205 66.12 13.14 10.21
C GLY A 205 66.03 12.18 9.01
N VAL A 206 65.61 10.95 9.30
CA VAL A 206 65.52 9.89 8.29
C VAL A 206 64.18 9.19 8.43
N GLY A 207 63.41 9.14 7.33
CA GLY A 207 62.07 8.54 7.34
C GLY A 207 61.05 9.35 8.15
N ILE A 208 61.19 10.67 8.17
CA ILE A 208 60.17 11.56 8.73
C ILE A 208 59.12 11.80 7.66
N LEU A 209 57.89 11.34 7.90
CA LEU A 209 56.78 11.43 6.95
C LEU A 209 55.74 12.42 7.47
N PHE A 210 55.42 13.43 6.67
CA PHE A 210 54.37 14.40 6.99
C PHE A 210 53.02 14.06 6.34
N SER A 211 52.91 12.89 5.72
CA SER A 211 51.66 12.39 5.17
C SER A 211 51.64 10.86 5.16
N GLN A 212 50.46 10.28 4.98
CA GLN A 212 50.25 8.88 4.65
C GLN A 212 49.52 8.80 3.29
N PRO A 213 49.58 7.65 2.59
CA PRO A 213 48.77 7.46 1.38
C PRO A 213 47.29 7.72 1.65
N LEU A 214 46.59 8.29 0.66
CA LEU A 214 45.13 8.42 0.69
C LEU A 214 44.46 7.07 0.98
N PRO A 215 43.36 7.05 1.75
CA PRO A 215 42.57 8.20 2.21
C PRO A 215 43.07 8.86 3.51
N VAL A 216 44.19 8.41 4.11
CA VAL A 216 44.62 8.94 5.42
C VAL A 216 45.07 10.41 5.33
N GLY A 217 45.77 10.77 4.26
CA GLY A 217 46.15 12.17 3.99
C GLY A 217 47.35 12.69 4.80
N GLY A 218 47.53 14.02 4.72
CA GLY A 218 48.59 14.80 5.34
C GLY A 218 48.10 15.65 6.50
N ASN A 219 48.64 16.84 6.68
CA ASN A 219 48.26 17.79 7.72
C ASN A 219 47.58 19.03 7.12
N TYR A 220 46.93 19.83 7.97
CA TYR A 220 46.46 21.16 7.61
C TYR A 220 47.50 22.23 7.99
N TRP A 221 47.77 23.14 7.06
CA TRP A 221 48.78 24.19 7.17
C TRP A 221 48.14 25.55 6.88
N SER A 222 48.06 26.44 7.88
CA SER A 222 47.38 27.73 7.72
C SER A 222 48.08 28.74 6.80
N ASP A 223 49.25 28.38 6.27
CA ASP A 223 50.05 29.14 5.29
C ASP A 223 50.12 28.41 3.93
N PHE A 224 49.30 27.37 3.74
CA PHE A 224 49.15 26.60 2.51
C PHE A 224 47.72 26.05 2.37
N ASP A 225 46.72 26.92 2.49
CA ASP A 225 45.31 26.54 2.41
C ASP A 225 44.51 27.32 1.35
N THR A 226 45.15 28.32 0.72
CA THR A 226 44.57 29.07 -0.40
C THR A 226 45.28 28.83 -1.73
N LEU A 227 44.57 29.12 -2.82
CA LEU A 227 45.15 29.12 -4.17
C LEU A 227 46.35 30.08 -4.30
N THR A 228 46.36 31.18 -3.54
CA THR A 228 47.46 32.17 -3.58
C THR A 228 48.73 31.61 -2.94
N GLU A 229 48.60 30.73 -1.96
CA GLU A 229 49.71 30.05 -1.29
C GLU A 229 50.17 28.78 -2.04
N GLY A 230 49.41 28.34 -3.04
CA GLY A 230 49.74 27.18 -3.88
C GLY A 230 48.86 25.95 -3.66
N CYS A 231 47.87 26.02 -2.77
CA CYS A 231 46.88 24.96 -2.59
C CYS A 231 45.79 25.04 -3.65
N LEU A 232 45.95 24.27 -4.75
CA LEU A 232 44.89 23.98 -5.71
C LEU A 232 44.18 22.70 -5.27
N ASP A 233 42.85 22.71 -5.31
CA ASP A 233 42.00 21.54 -5.05
C ASP A 233 41.01 21.46 -6.21
N ALA A 234 41.46 20.81 -7.29
CA ALA A 234 40.66 20.64 -8.50
C ALA A 234 39.65 19.49 -8.37
N GLY A 235 39.91 18.55 -7.44
CA GLY A 235 39.03 17.40 -7.15
C GLY A 235 37.82 17.74 -6.29
N GLY A 236 37.89 18.82 -5.50
CA GLY A 236 36.86 19.18 -4.53
C GLY A 236 36.85 18.27 -3.30
N ASP A 237 37.91 17.50 -3.07
CA ASP A 237 38.05 16.53 -1.96
C ASP A 237 38.69 17.14 -0.71
N ASN A 238 38.87 18.47 -0.71
CA ASN A 238 39.55 19.23 0.34
C ASN A 238 41.03 18.85 0.56
N ILE A 239 41.67 18.21 -0.42
CA ILE A 239 43.12 17.94 -0.41
C ILE A 239 43.77 18.80 -1.48
N CYS A 240 44.90 19.43 -1.17
CA CYS A 240 45.62 20.18 -2.20
C CYS A 240 46.32 19.19 -3.16
N ASP A 241 46.16 19.39 -4.46
CA ASP A 241 46.80 18.62 -5.54
C ASP A 241 48.33 18.79 -5.57
N SER A 242 48.86 19.82 -4.90
CA SER A 242 50.30 20.14 -4.83
C SER A 242 50.85 19.90 -3.43
N PRO A 243 52.06 19.32 -3.31
CA PRO A 243 52.67 19.07 -2.00
C PRO A 243 53.10 20.37 -1.31
N TYR A 244 52.98 20.42 0.02
CA TYR A 244 53.52 21.51 0.84
C TYR A 244 55.00 21.23 1.17
N MET A 245 55.90 22.09 0.70
CA MET A 245 57.35 21.92 0.81
C MET A 245 57.93 22.83 1.90
N PHE A 246 58.77 22.28 2.79
CA PHE A 246 59.47 23.06 3.83
C PHE A 246 60.90 22.57 4.02
N THR A 247 61.66 23.24 4.91
CA THR A 247 63.05 22.85 5.16
C THR A 247 63.11 21.47 5.80
N GLY A 248 63.68 20.50 5.08
CA GLY A 248 63.92 19.14 5.56
C GLY A 248 62.84 18.11 5.17
N GLY A 249 61.71 18.54 4.59
CA GLY A 249 60.65 17.59 4.22
C GLY A 249 59.53 18.20 3.38
N GLN A 250 58.51 17.38 3.13
CA GLN A 250 57.29 17.75 2.43
C GLN A 250 56.09 16.97 2.97
N ASP A 251 54.91 17.55 2.80
CA ASP A 251 53.62 16.89 2.95
C ASP A 251 53.02 16.67 1.55
N ASP A 252 52.81 15.41 1.17
CA ASP A 252 52.32 15.03 -0.16
C ASP A 252 50.80 15.21 -0.33
N PHE A 253 50.04 15.27 0.76
CA PHE A 253 48.58 15.29 0.74
C PHE A 253 48.02 16.31 1.75
N PRO A 254 48.41 17.59 1.67
CA PRO A 254 47.99 18.58 2.65
C PRO A 254 46.49 18.84 2.55
N TRP A 255 45.84 18.93 3.70
CA TRP A 255 44.43 19.29 3.78
C TRP A 255 44.26 20.79 3.51
N LYS A 256 43.31 21.13 2.65
CA LYS A 256 42.92 22.51 2.33
C LYS A 256 42.10 23.14 3.45
N VAL A 257 41.37 22.33 4.21
CA VAL A 257 40.55 22.80 5.32
C VAL A 257 41.06 22.23 6.63
N ARG A 258 40.91 23.02 7.69
CA ARG A 258 41.19 22.59 9.06
C ARG A 258 40.34 21.36 9.40
N ASP A 259 40.93 20.38 10.07
CA ASP A 259 40.27 19.13 10.46
C ASP A 259 39.74 18.30 9.24
N GLY A 260 40.34 18.48 8.06
CA GLY A 260 39.83 17.91 6.80
C GLY A 260 39.78 16.38 6.71
N TRP A 261 40.45 15.66 7.61
CA TRP A 261 40.41 14.20 7.70
C TRP A 261 39.20 13.65 8.47
N GLU A 262 38.37 14.50 9.06
CA GLU A 262 37.16 14.08 9.75
C GLU A 262 36.06 13.74 8.74
N ASN A 263 35.52 12.53 8.82
CA ASN A 263 34.45 12.06 7.93
C ASN A 263 33.23 12.99 8.03
N GLN A 264 32.78 13.52 6.90
CA GLN A 264 31.66 14.45 6.82
C GLN A 264 30.34 13.72 6.52
N PRO A 265 29.18 14.31 6.90
CA PRO A 265 27.91 13.70 6.58
C PRO A 265 27.62 13.72 5.06
N PRO A 266 27.07 12.63 4.51
CA PRO A 266 26.63 12.61 3.12
C PRO A 266 25.43 13.53 2.89
N THR A 267 25.13 13.81 1.62
CA THR A 267 24.03 14.64 1.16
C THR A 267 23.34 14.00 -0.05
N PHE A 268 22.22 14.58 -0.49
CA PHE A 268 21.53 14.19 -1.71
C PHE A 268 20.84 15.39 -2.36
N SER A 269 20.55 15.25 -3.64
CA SER A 269 19.78 16.20 -4.45
C SER A 269 18.74 15.48 -5.31
N ASP A 270 17.92 16.26 -6.01
CA ASP A 270 16.96 15.75 -7.01
C ASP A 270 16.04 14.66 -6.46
N LEU A 271 15.59 14.85 -5.22
CA LEU A 271 14.62 13.98 -4.56
C LEU A 271 13.28 14.04 -5.29
N ASN A 272 12.85 12.93 -5.89
CA ASN A 272 11.65 12.85 -6.72
C ASN A 272 10.87 11.55 -6.50
N GLN A 273 9.57 11.58 -6.83
CA GLN A 273 8.68 10.42 -6.85
C GLN A 273 7.98 10.30 -8.22
N TYR A 274 7.77 9.06 -8.66
CA TYR A 274 7.24 8.72 -9.98
C TYR A 274 6.22 7.57 -9.87
N LYS A 275 5.41 7.44 -10.92
CA LYS A 275 4.60 6.26 -11.19
C LYS A 275 5.46 5.01 -11.41
N SER A 276 4.83 3.86 -11.56
CA SER A 276 5.48 2.55 -11.70
C SER A 276 6.43 2.45 -12.90
N ASP A 277 6.27 3.31 -13.91
CA ASP A 277 7.17 3.41 -15.07
C ASP A 277 8.55 4.03 -14.72
N GLY A 278 8.68 4.65 -13.54
CA GLY A 278 9.88 5.35 -13.11
C GLY A 278 10.20 6.60 -13.94
N LEU A 279 9.24 7.12 -14.72
CA LEU A 279 9.39 8.22 -15.65
C LEU A 279 8.33 9.32 -15.46
N THR A 280 7.08 8.94 -15.19
CA THR A 280 5.96 9.88 -15.03
C THR A 280 5.95 10.43 -13.60
N PRO A 281 6.25 11.72 -13.37
CA PRO A 281 6.35 12.27 -12.01
C PRO A 281 4.99 12.34 -11.33
N ILE A 282 4.98 12.10 -10.02
CA ILE A 282 3.82 12.38 -9.16
C ILE A 282 4.16 13.65 -8.37
N SER A 283 3.50 14.76 -8.70
CA SER A 283 3.69 16.01 -7.94
C SER A 283 3.31 15.84 -6.47
N GLU A 284 3.87 16.68 -5.59
CA GLU A 284 3.42 16.79 -4.20
C GLU A 284 1.91 17.06 -4.14
N ASN A 285 1.20 16.41 -3.21
CA ASN A 285 -0.26 16.34 -3.15
C ASN A 285 -0.95 15.73 -4.39
N GLY A 286 -0.18 15.06 -5.27
CA GLY A 286 -0.68 14.42 -6.47
C GLY A 286 -1.44 13.13 -6.18
N ILE A 287 -2.16 12.64 -7.20
CA ILE A 287 -2.88 11.36 -7.13
C ILE A 287 -2.18 10.36 -8.05
N THR A 288 -1.95 9.16 -7.54
CA THR A 288 -1.60 7.99 -8.36
C THR A 288 -2.76 7.00 -8.37
N THR A 289 -2.97 6.38 -9.54
CA THR A 289 -3.98 5.33 -9.76
C THR A 289 -3.36 3.94 -9.75
N GLU A 290 -2.09 3.84 -9.37
CA GLU A 290 -1.29 2.63 -9.31
C GLU A 290 -0.98 2.29 -7.86
N ASP A 291 -0.81 1.00 -7.58
CA ASP A 291 -0.48 0.47 -6.24
C ASP A 291 1.04 0.51 -5.97
N SER A 292 1.78 1.32 -6.73
CA SER A 292 3.22 1.46 -6.58
C SER A 292 3.71 2.86 -6.85
N VAL A 293 4.84 3.19 -6.23
CA VAL A 293 5.55 4.46 -6.38
C VAL A 293 7.05 4.17 -6.47
N VAL A 294 7.73 4.93 -7.34
CA VAL A 294 9.17 4.85 -7.54
C VAL A 294 9.82 6.14 -7.04
N PHE A 295 10.77 6.02 -6.11
CA PHE A 295 11.52 7.13 -5.54
C PHE A 295 12.90 7.22 -6.17
N LYS A 296 13.38 8.44 -6.42
CA LYS A 296 14.74 8.70 -6.94
C LYS A 296 15.43 9.85 -6.21
N ALA A 297 16.75 9.75 -6.11
CA ALA A 297 17.62 10.82 -5.63
C ALA A 297 19.04 10.65 -6.18
N VAL A 298 19.79 11.75 -6.32
CA VAL A 298 21.23 11.73 -6.59
C VAL A 298 21.95 11.85 -5.25
N LEU A 299 22.81 10.88 -4.93
CA LEU A 299 23.48 10.82 -3.63
C LEU A 299 24.91 11.37 -3.77
N ASN A 300 25.38 12.13 -2.77
CA ASN A 300 26.72 12.72 -2.77
C ASN A 300 27.38 12.56 -1.40
N ASP A 301 28.69 12.35 -1.40
CA ASP A 301 29.53 12.25 -0.21
C ASP A 301 30.79 13.13 -0.38
N PRO A 302 31.10 14.04 0.57
CA PRO A 302 32.28 14.90 0.49
C PRO A 302 33.61 14.14 0.53
N ASP A 303 33.64 12.98 1.19
CA ASP A 303 34.83 12.17 1.44
C ASP A 303 34.97 11.03 0.42
N SER A 304 34.08 11.01 -0.59
CA SER A 304 34.01 10.00 -1.65
C SER A 304 33.74 8.58 -1.15
N ASP A 305 33.05 8.45 -0.02
CA ASP A 305 32.59 7.17 0.47
C ASP A 305 31.54 6.52 -0.43
N GLN A 306 31.37 5.21 -0.23
CA GLN A 306 30.18 4.53 -0.72
C GLN A 306 28.98 4.96 0.13
N ILE A 307 27.86 5.27 -0.52
CA ILE A 307 26.66 5.82 0.10
C ILE A 307 25.41 5.05 -0.32
N LYS A 308 24.38 5.04 0.52
CA LYS A 308 23.08 4.45 0.21
C LYS A 308 21.92 5.36 0.63
N LEU A 309 20.81 5.26 -0.09
CA LEU A 309 19.58 5.97 0.22
C LEU A 309 18.74 5.16 1.22
N GLN A 310 18.19 5.85 2.21
CA GLN A 310 17.12 5.33 3.05
C GLN A 310 15.86 6.17 2.86
N ILE A 311 14.72 5.51 2.72
CA ILE A 311 13.40 6.11 2.63
C ILE A 311 12.52 5.56 3.74
N GLU A 312 11.79 6.46 4.39
CA GLU A 312 10.72 6.12 5.31
C GLU A 312 9.40 6.60 4.70
N LEU A 313 8.53 5.66 4.31
CA LEU A 313 7.19 5.94 3.77
C LEU A 313 6.15 5.56 4.82
N LYS A 314 5.20 6.47 5.08
CA LYS A 314 4.11 6.29 6.04
C LYS A 314 2.79 6.74 5.43
N GLU A 315 1.69 6.20 5.94
CA GLU A 315 0.39 6.86 5.76
C GLU A 315 0.45 8.27 6.37
N PHE A 316 -0.25 9.22 5.78
CA PHE A 316 -0.16 10.64 6.13
C PHE A 316 -0.48 10.90 7.62
N SER A 317 -1.42 10.14 8.18
CA SER A 317 -1.84 10.20 9.58
C SER A 317 -0.83 9.60 10.57
N GLN A 318 0.09 8.75 10.10
CA GLN A 318 1.06 8.08 10.95
C GLN A 318 2.29 8.98 11.19
N PRO A 319 2.88 8.97 12.39
CA PRO A 319 4.14 9.66 12.63
C PRO A 319 5.29 8.91 11.96
N PHE A 320 6.35 9.64 11.61
CA PHE A 320 7.62 9.00 11.30
C PHE A 320 8.28 8.46 12.58
N ASP A 321 8.80 7.23 12.53
CA ASP A 321 9.35 6.45 13.66
C ASP A 321 10.66 5.71 13.31
N SER A 322 11.15 5.86 12.06
CA SER A 322 12.34 5.20 11.53
C SER A 322 12.27 3.66 11.55
N GLN A 323 11.07 3.09 11.43
CA GLN A 323 10.82 1.66 11.17
C GLN A 323 10.45 1.43 9.70
N ASP A 324 10.54 0.17 9.25
CA ASP A 324 10.14 -0.27 7.89
C ASP A 324 10.83 0.50 6.75
N LEU A 325 12.11 0.81 6.95
CA LEU A 325 12.90 1.58 5.99
C LEU A 325 13.09 0.82 4.67
N LEU A 326 12.91 1.54 3.56
CA LEU A 326 13.33 1.09 2.24
C LEU A 326 14.78 1.56 2.03
N GLU A 327 15.66 0.66 1.59
CA GLU A 327 17.08 0.97 1.40
C GLU A 327 17.54 0.58 0.00
N SER A 328 18.50 1.34 -0.52
CA SER A 328 19.29 0.91 -1.68
C SER A 328 20.53 0.13 -1.26
N ASP A 329 21.17 -0.52 -2.23
CA ASP A 329 22.57 -0.92 -2.09
C ASP A 329 23.48 0.31 -1.97
N PHE A 330 24.70 0.09 -1.48
CA PHE A 330 25.76 1.09 -1.49
C PHE A 330 26.25 1.37 -2.92
N VAL A 331 26.40 2.64 -3.26
CA VAL A 331 26.85 3.16 -4.55
C VAL A 331 27.91 4.24 -4.37
N SER A 332 28.64 4.58 -5.43
CA SER A 332 29.61 5.69 -5.38
C SER A 332 28.92 7.05 -5.32
N SER A 333 29.57 8.01 -4.64
CA SER A 333 29.22 9.43 -4.67
C SER A 333 28.95 9.94 -6.10
N GLY A 334 27.88 10.71 -6.28
CA GLY A 334 27.38 11.22 -7.56
C GLY A 334 26.40 10.30 -8.30
N SER A 335 26.03 9.14 -7.75
CA SER A 335 25.11 8.19 -8.40
C SER A 335 23.64 8.55 -8.18
N GLU A 336 22.80 8.38 -9.22
CA GLU A 336 21.34 8.37 -9.06
C GLU A 336 20.88 6.99 -8.58
N VAL A 337 20.08 6.97 -7.51
CA VAL A 337 19.51 5.77 -6.91
C VAL A 337 18.01 5.73 -7.14
N THR A 338 17.47 4.54 -7.37
CA THR A 338 16.03 4.29 -7.54
C THR A 338 15.55 3.21 -6.57
N ILE A 339 14.43 3.45 -5.88
CA ILE A 339 13.76 2.50 -4.99
C ILE A 339 12.27 2.44 -5.35
N ALA A 340 11.71 1.25 -5.59
CA ALA A 340 10.30 1.05 -5.87
C ALA A 340 9.57 0.45 -4.66
N ARG A 341 8.37 0.98 -4.35
CA ARG A 341 7.44 0.42 -3.36
C ARG A 341 6.19 -0.08 -4.06
N TYR A 342 5.85 -1.35 -3.85
CA TYR A 342 4.66 -2.01 -4.38
C TYR A 342 3.64 -2.33 -3.29
N GLY A 343 2.39 -2.59 -3.67
CA GLY A 343 1.32 -3.03 -2.77
C GLY A 343 0.75 -1.92 -1.90
N LEU A 344 0.74 -0.69 -2.40
CA LEU A 344 0.06 0.43 -1.76
C LEU A 344 -1.45 0.30 -1.93
N ILE A 345 -2.20 0.63 -0.88
CA ILE A 345 -3.67 0.63 -0.88
C ILE A 345 -4.18 2.07 -0.97
N ASN A 346 -5.49 2.26 -1.16
CA ASN A 346 -6.06 3.60 -1.16
C ASN A 346 -5.75 4.30 0.17
N GLY A 347 -5.23 5.52 0.07
CA GLY A 347 -4.80 6.28 1.23
C GLY A 347 -3.91 7.45 0.85
N GLN A 348 -3.73 8.34 1.82
CA GLN A 348 -2.81 9.47 1.72
C GLN A 348 -1.48 9.07 2.33
N TYR A 349 -0.38 9.43 1.68
CA TYR A 349 0.96 9.03 2.08
C TYR A 349 1.89 10.23 2.18
N LYS A 350 2.91 10.06 3.03
CA LYS A 350 4.05 10.95 3.16
C LYS A 350 5.33 10.15 3.35
N TRP A 351 6.47 10.71 2.97
CA TRP A 351 7.76 10.08 3.06
C TRP A 351 8.89 11.08 3.24
N ARG A 352 9.98 10.55 3.78
CA ARG A 352 11.23 11.28 3.96
C ARG A 352 12.42 10.41 3.59
N ALA A 353 13.51 11.06 3.24
CA ALA A 353 14.75 10.42 2.84
C ALA A 353 15.95 10.89 3.66
N ARG A 354 16.96 10.03 3.77
CA ARG A 354 18.30 10.39 4.22
C ARG A 354 19.34 9.50 3.55
N VAL A 355 20.61 9.90 3.60
CA VAL A 355 21.74 9.13 3.08
C VAL A 355 22.62 8.66 4.21
N ILE A 356 23.19 7.47 4.05
CA ILE A 356 24.17 6.89 4.97
C ILE A 356 25.42 6.54 4.17
N ASP A 357 26.59 6.90 4.69
CA ASP A 357 27.88 6.50 4.11
C ASP A 357 28.37 5.15 4.68
N SER A 358 29.41 4.60 4.06
CA SER A 358 29.99 3.32 4.47
C SER A 358 30.75 3.37 5.80
N GLN A 359 31.01 4.56 6.32
CA GLN A 359 31.70 4.81 7.59
C GLN A 359 30.73 5.06 8.78
N GLY A 360 29.42 5.18 8.49
CA GLY A 360 28.35 5.31 9.46
C GLY A 360 27.84 6.72 9.71
N ASN A 361 28.31 7.77 9.00
CA ASN A 361 27.65 9.07 9.08
C ASN A 361 26.34 9.06 8.30
N VAL A 362 25.44 9.94 8.73
CA VAL A 362 24.10 10.04 8.18
C VAL A 362 23.75 11.50 7.90
N SER A 363 23.07 11.74 6.79
CA SER A 363 22.45 13.04 6.54
C SER A 363 21.28 13.26 7.51
N GLN A 364 20.85 14.52 7.65
CA GLN A 364 19.55 14.81 8.24
C GLN A 364 18.43 14.18 7.40
N TRP A 365 17.31 13.90 8.04
CA TRP A 365 16.08 13.53 7.34
C TRP A 365 15.55 14.74 6.55
N GLN A 366 15.10 14.51 5.33
CA GLN A 366 14.39 15.50 4.51
C GLN A 366 13.07 14.90 4.03
N GLU A 367 11.96 15.57 4.33
CA GLU A 367 10.66 15.24 3.73
C GLU A 367 10.65 15.62 2.24
N PHE A 368 9.87 14.90 1.45
CA PHE A 368 9.65 15.26 0.05
C PHE A 368 8.82 16.54 -0.04
N GLY A 369 9.14 17.42 -0.99
CA GLY A 369 8.43 18.68 -1.15
C GLY A 369 8.48 19.58 0.09
N THR A 370 7.32 19.89 0.65
CA THR A 370 7.16 20.79 1.80
C THR A 370 6.92 19.98 3.07
N GLU A 371 7.71 20.22 4.12
CA GLU A 371 7.57 19.54 5.40
C GLU A 371 6.14 19.60 5.97
N GLY A 372 5.61 18.43 6.34
CA GLY A 372 4.28 18.27 6.92
C GLY A 372 3.13 18.15 5.91
N ASN A 373 3.39 18.23 4.61
CA ASN A 373 2.38 18.03 3.58
C ASN A 373 2.16 16.53 3.27
N MET A 374 1.05 16.28 2.58
CA MET A 374 0.82 15.00 1.92
C MET A 374 1.63 14.96 0.63
N ASP A 375 2.36 13.87 0.40
CA ASP A 375 3.20 13.74 -0.78
C ASP A 375 2.43 13.21 -1.96
N PHE A 376 1.57 12.21 -1.73
CA PHE A 376 0.65 11.69 -2.74
C PHE A 376 -0.52 10.96 -2.10
N GLU A 377 -1.59 10.83 -2.87
CA GLU A 377 -2.74 9.99 -2.57
C GLU A 377 -2.82 8.84 -3.57
N VAL A 378 -3.06 7.63 -3.08
CA VAL A 378 -3.36 6.46 -3.89
C VAL A 378 -4.87 6.36 -4.05
N GLN A 379 -5.35 6.42 -5.30
CA GLN A 379 -6.76 6.23 -5.66
C GLN A 379 -6.88 5.17 -6.76
N LEU A 380 -6.88 3.91 -6.34
CA LEU A 380 -6.96 2.76 -7.24
C LEU A 380 -8.33 2.68 -7.93
N PRO A 381 -8.36 2.50 -9.27
CA PRO A 381 -9.57 2.17 -10.00
C PRO A 381 -10.24 0.89 -9.48
N LEU A 382 -11.57 0.76 -9.68
CA LEU A 382 -12.34 -0.39 -9.18
C LEU A 382 -11.79 -1.74 -9.62
N ASN A 383 -11.44 -1.87 -10.91
CA ASN A 383 -10.86 -3.07 -11.48
C ASN A 383 -9.51 -3.45 -10.82
N VAL A 384 -8.69 -2.46 -10.46
CA VAL A 384 -7.42 -2.69 -9.76
C VAL A 384 -7.67 -3.13 -8.32
N LYS A 385 -8.64 -2.51 -7.63
CA LYS A 385 -9.07 -2.94 -6.29
C LYS A 385 -9.58 -4.38 -6.30
N ALA A 386 -10.41 -4.74 -7.28
CA ALA A 386 -10.93 -6.10 -7.45
C ALA A 386 -9.79 -7.10 -7.73
N ALA A 387 -8.85 -6.76 -8.61
CA ALA A 387 -7.67 -7.58 -8.87
C ALA A 387 -6.83 -7.82 -7.60
N ASN A 388 -6.65 -6.79 -6.77
CA ASN A 388 -5.91 -6.93 -5.52
C ASN A 388 -6.65 -7.82 -4.52
N LEU A 389 -7.97 -7.73 -4.41
CA LEU A 389 -8.77 -8.68 -3.62
C LEU A 389 -8.64 -10.12 -4.16
N ALA A 390 -8.68 -10.33 -5.48
CA ALA A 390 -8.49 -11.65 -6.06
C ALA A 390 -7.11 -12.24 -5.73
N LYS A 391 -6.04 -11.42 -5.72
CA LYS A 391 -4.71 -11.84 -5.28
C LYS A 391 -4.66 -12.31 -3.83
N GLU A 392 -5.53 -11.80 -2.95
CA GLU A 392 -5.62 -12.27 -1.55
C GLU A 392 -6.15 -13.72 -1.45
N LEU A 393 -6.85 -14.21 -2.47
CA LEU A 393 -7.35 -15.59 -2.54
C LEU A 393 -6.44 -16.53 -3.36
N ALA A 394 -5.32 -16.04 -3.87
CA ALA A 394 -4.42 -16.81 -4.70
C ALA A 394 -3.78 -17.99 -3.94
N ASN A 395 -3.70 -19.17 -4.58
CA ASN A 395 -3.06 -20.40 -4.08
C ASN A 395 -3.74 -21.05 -2.86
N HIS A 396 -5.06 -21.18 -2.90
CA HIS A 396 -5.86 -21.85 -1.87
C HIS A 396 -6.54 -23.09 -2.45
N PRO A 397 -5.94 -24.30 -2.33
CA PRO A 397 -6.49 -25.53 -2.90
C PRO A 397 -7.85 -25.94 -2.30
N GLU A 398 -8.16 -25.48 -1.09
CA GLU A 398 -9.45 -25.64 -0.42
C GLU A 398 -10.48 -24.57 -0.79
N GLY A 399 -10.08 -23.54 -1.54
CA GLY A 399 -10.84 -22.31 -1.74
C GLY A 399 -11.90 -22.35 -2.83
N TYR A 400 -12.31 -23.51 -3.33
CA TYR A 400 -13.37 -23.60 -4.33
C TYR A 400 -14.71 -23.98 -3.70
N LEU A 401 -15.74 -23.16 -3.93
CA LEU A 401 -17.08 -23.35 -3.37
C LEU A 401 -18.15 -23.22 -4.45
N TRP A 402 -18.84 -24.32 -4.75
CA TRP A 402 -19.97 -24.34 -5.67
C TRP A 402 -21.09 -23.40 -5.25
N GLY A 403 -21.43 -22.44 -6.11
CA GLY A 403 -22.42 -21.40 -5.84
C GLY A 403 -21.94 -20.31 -4.89
N GLY A 404 -20.67 -20.35 -4.48
CA GLY A 404 -20.08 -19.39 -3.55
C GLY A 404 -19.78 -18.07 -4.25
N LYS A 405 -20.62 -17.04 -4.03
CA LYS A 405 -20.42 -15.68 -4.59
C LYS A 405 -19.81 -14.69 -3.60
N GLY A 406 -19.42 -15.14 -2.41
CA GLY A 406 -18.84 -14.32 -1.35
C GLY A 406 -19.83 -13.40 -0.60
N TRP A 407 -21.13 -13.48 -0.90
CA TRP A 407 -22.20 -12.84 -0.13
C TRP A 407 -22.58 -13.71 1.08
N ASP A 408 -22.53 -13.15 2.29
CA ASP A 408 -23.02 -13.83 3.49
C ASP A 408 -24.45 -13.42 3.83
N TYR A 409 -25.35 -14.41 3.85
CA TYR A 409 -26.78 -14.20 4.03
C TYR A 409 -27.17 -13.77 5.46
N ASN A 410 -26.33 -14.05 6.46
CA ASN A 410 -26.59 -13.64 7.84
C ASN A 410 -26.08 -12.23 8.10
N LEU A 411 -24.96 -11.86 7.47
CA LEU A 411 -24.34 -10.54 7.61
C LEU A 411 -24.91 -9.50 6.64
N ALA A 412 -25.50 -9.96 5.52
CA ALA A 412 -25.95 -9.13 4.42
C ALA A 412 -24.82 -8.25 3.84
N GLU A 413 -23.65 -8.85 3.62
CA GLU A 413 -22.48 -8.18 3.05
C GLU A 413 -21.61 -9.14 2.21
N PHE A 414 -20.79 -8.59 1.32
CA PHE A 414 -19.70 -9.32 0.68
C PHE A 414 -18.52 -9.46 1.65
N VAL A 415 -18.25 -10.67 2.13
CA VAL A 415 -17.33 -10.91 3.27
C VAL A 415 -15.85 -10.70 2.94
N SER A 416 -15.02 -10.60 3.98
CA SER A 416 -13.55 -10.47 3.80
C SER A 416 -12.91 -11.68 3.14
N SER A 417 -11.72 -11.52 2.56
CA SER A 417 -10.91 -12.63 2.03
C SER A 417 -10.64 -13.68 3.12
N ALA A 418 -10.36 -13.25 4.35
CA ALA A 418 -10.22 -14.16 5.48
C ALA A 418 -11.49 -15.00 5.72
N ASN A 419 -12.68 -14.40 5.60
CA ASN A 419 -13.95 -15.13 5.71
C ASN A 419 -14.23 -16.04 4.52
N ILE A 420 -13.85 -15.66 3.30
CA ILE A 420 -13.90 -16.57 2.14
C ILE A 420 -13.09 -17.84 2.44
N LEU A 421 -11.90 -17.67 3.03
CA LEU A 421 -10.96 -18.77 3.31
C LEU A 421 -11.26 -19.52 4.63
N SER A 422 -12.00 -18.92 5.57
CA SER A 422 -12.36 -19.58 6.84
C SER A 422 -13.80 -20.11 6.88
N GLY A 423 -14.65 -19.62 5.98
CA GLY A 423 -16.04 -20.02 5.83
C GLY A 423 -17.04 -18.88 6.04
N TYR A 424 -18.11 -18.87 5.24
CA TYR A 424 -19.24 -17.93 5.31
C TYR A 424 -20.57 -18.62 4.99
N THR A 425 -21.68 -17.98 5.37
CA THR A 425 -23.03 -18.52 5.19
C THR A 425 -23.58 -18.16 3.82
N TYR A 426 -23.77 -19.14 2.96
CA TYR A 426 -24.24 -18.94 1.59
C TYR A 426 -25.46 -19.81 1.28
N TYR A 427 -26.21 -19.44 0.26
CA TYR A 427 -27.31 -20.25 -0.25
C TYR A 427 -26.80 -21.19 -1.34
N ASN A 428 -27.09 -22.48 -1.19
CA ASN A 428 -26.86 -23.47 -2.23
C ASN A 428 -28.21 -24.04 -2.64
N PRO A 429 -28.70 -23.78 -3.86
CA PRO A 429 -30.06 -24.18 -4.27
C PRO A 429 -30.29 -25.70 -4.36
N ASN A 430 -29.27 -26.55 -4.22
CA ASN A 430 -29.41 -28.03 -4.21
C ASN A 430 -29.42 -28.63 -2.83
N LEU A 431 -28.97 -27.84 -1.86
CA LEU A 431 -28.97 -28.23 -0.48
C LEU A 431 -30.09 -27.48 0.21
N PRO A 432 -30.93 -28.15 1.00
CA PRO A 432 -32.01 -27.45 1.69
C PRO A 432 -31.44 -26.40 2.66
N GLY A 433 -31.85 -25.15 2.48
CA GLY A 433 -31.54 -24.04 3.40
C GLY A 433 -30.17 -23.37 3.17
N LEU A 434 -29.74 -22.59 4.18
CA LEU A 434 -28.44 -21.94 4.18
C LEU A 434 -27.33 -22.92 4.58
N ASN A 435 -26.19 -22.81 3.91
CA ASN A 435 -25.02 -23.66 4.10
C ASN A 435 -23.82 -22.82 4.51
N VAL A 436 -22.81 -23.45 5.11
CA VAL A 436 -21.52 -22.83 5.40
C VAL A 436 -20.46 -23.50 4.56
N GLY A 437 -19.69 -22.69 3.83
CA GLY A 437 -18.67 -23.18 2.91
C GLY A 437 -17.47 -22.25 2.85
N VAL A 438 -16.34 -22.79 2.38
CA VAL A 438 -15.07 -22.10 2.20
C VAL A 438 -14.81 -21.93 0.72
N GLY A 439 -14.54 -20.71 0.27
CA GLY A 439 -14.18 -20.44 -1.12
C GLY A 439 -15.22 -19.70 -1.96
N VAL A 440 -14.92 -19.60 -3.25
CA VAL A 440 -15.81 -19.08 -4.28
C VAL A 440 -15.70 -19.96 -5.53
N ASP A 441 -16.72 -19.95 -6.38
CA ASP A 441 -16.63 -20.54 -7.73
C ASP A 441 -16.00 -19.54 -8.72
N CYS A 442 -15.88 -19.94 -10.00
CA CYS A 442 -15.16 -19.18 -11.01
C CYS A 442 -15.73 -17.76 -11.21
N SER A 443 -17.04 -17.63 -11.38
CA SER A 443 -17.70 -16.33 -11.49
C SER A 443 -17.89 -15.64 -10.14
N GLY A 444 -17.96 -16.40 -9.04
CA GLY A 444 -17.98 -15.92 -7.68
C GLY A 444 -16.71 -15.16 -7.32
N LEU A 445 -15.55 -15.57 -7.84
CA LEU A 445 -14.30 -14.80 -7.73
C LEU A 445 -14.45 -13.39 -8.32
N ILE A 446 -15.08 -13.27 -9.49
CA ILE A 446 -15.31 -11.99 -10.16
C ILE A 446 -16.34 -11.16 -9.37
N ALA A 447 -17.50 -11.75 -9.08
CA ALA A 447 -18.60 -11.10 -8.39
C ALA A 447 -18.18 -10.59 -7.00
N TRP A 448 -17.56 -11.45 -6.19
CA TRP A 448 -17.05 -11.09 -4.86
C TRP A 448 -16.03 -9.96 -4.94
N ALA A 449 -15.01 -10.09 -5.80
CA ALA A 449 -13.92 -9.11 -5.86
C ALA A 449 -14.42 -7.73 -6.30
N PHE A 450 -15.27 -7.65 -7.33
CA PHE A 450 -15.81 -6.37 -7.78
C PHE A 450 -16.80 -5.76 -6.79
N ASN A 451 -17.76 -6.54 -6.30
CA ASN A 451 -18.79 -6.02 -5.41
C ASN A 451 -18.23 -5.59 -4.05
N ARG A 452 -17.29 -6.37 -3.50
CA ARG A 452 -16.58 -5.99 -2.27
C ARG A 452 -15.72 -4.74 -2.47
N ALA A 453 -15.03 -4.63 -3.60
CA ALA A 453 -14.21 -3.45 -3.91
C ALA A 453 -15.02 -2.18 -4.20
N PHE A 454 -16.27 -2.35 -4.65
CA PHE A 454 -17.22 -1.27 -4.89
C PHE A 454 -17.75 -0.77 -3.55
N ASP A 455 -18.47 -1.63 -2.84
CA ASP A 455 -18.93 -1.44 -1.47
C ASP A 455 -19.44 -2.77 -0.93
N ALA A 456 -18.76 -3.31 0.08
CA ALA A 456 -19.09 -4.59 0.69
C ALA A 456 -20.48 -4.62 1.34
N PHE A 457 -21.00 -3.47 1.79
CA PHE A 457 -22.25 -3.35 2.54
C PHE A 457 -23.44 -2.93 1.66
N THR A 458 -23.17 -2.56 0.40
CA THR A 458 -24.25 -2.26 -0.54
C THR A 458 -25.04 -3.56 -0.80
N PRO A 459 -26.38 -3.54 -0.66
CA PRO A 459 -27.24 -4.68 -0.93
C PRO A 459 -26.90 -5.29 -2.29
N ALA A 460 -26.89 -6.62 -2.36
CA ALA A 460 -26.40 -7.35 -3.51
C ALA A 460 -27.19 -7.01 -4.80
N VAL A 461 -28.47 -6.65 -4.66
CA VAL A 461 -29.33 -6.18 -5.77
C VAL A 461 -28.89 -4.84 -6.37
N ASN A 462 -28.17 -4.02 -5.60
CA ASN A 462 -27.72 -2.67 -5.96
C ASN A 462 -26.22 -2.59 -6.26
N ASN A 463 -25.52 -3.73 -6.24
CA ASN A 463 -24.08 -3.75 -6.38
C ASN A 463 -23.63 -3.76 -7.86
N PHE A 464 -22.31 -3.74 -8.08
CA PHE A 464 -21.69 -3.53 -9.38
C PHE A 464 -21.91 -4.68 -10.38
N VAL A 465 -21.76 -5.92 -9.91
CA VAL A 465 -22.00 -7.18 -10.64
C VAL A 465 -23.34 -7.75 -10.23
N LYS A 466 -24.22 -7.99 -11.20
CA LYS A 466 -25.57 -8.57 -10.99
C LYS A 466 -25.75 -9.92 -11.66
N TYR A 467 -25.13 -10.13 -12.82
CA TYR A 467 -25.28 -11.35 -13.60
C TYR A 467 -24.18 -12.34 -13.24
N VAL A 468 -24.35 -13.02 -12.11
CA VAL A 468 -23.28 -13.72 -11.37
C VAL A 468 -22.93 -15.14 -11.86
N ASN A 469 -23.24 -15.52 -13.12
CA ASN A 469 -22.57 -16.66 -13.79
C ASN A 469 -21.57 -16.21 -14.82
N ALA A 470 -20.68 -17.12 -15.22
CA ALA A 470 -19.75 -16.90 -16.32
C ALA A 470 -20.44 -16.43 -17.62
N ASN A 471 -21.56 -17.04 -18.03
CA ASN A 471 -22.29 -16.63 -19.24
C ASN A 471 -22.97 -15.25 -19.14
N GLY A 472 -23.55 -14.91 -17.99
CA GLY A 472 -24.12 -13.61 -17.68
C GLY A 472 -23.04 -12.53 -17.61
N LEU A 473 -21.90 -12.82 -16.97
CA LEU A 473 -20.72 -11.95 -16.96
C LEU A 473 -20.19 -11.69 -18.36
N TYR A 474 -20.27 -12.68 -19.27
CA TYR A 474 -19.80 -12.57 -20.65
C TYR A 474 -20.68 -11.66 -21.52
N GLY A 475 -21.96 -11.51 -21.18
CA GLY A 475 -22.89 -10.68 -21.94
C GLY A 475 -22.48 -9.20 -21.99
N ASP A 476 -22.81 -8.53 -23.09
CA ASP A 476 -22.51 -7.10 -23.34
C ASP A 476 -23.17 -6.15 -22.31
N PHE A 477 -24.08 -6.65 -21.48
CA PHE A 477 -24.74 -5.92 -20.39
C PHE A 477 -23.98 -5.96 -19.06
N GLN A 478 -22.84 -6.68 -18.99
CA GLN A 478 -22.01 -6.81 -17.79
C GLN A 478 -20.51 -6.69 -18.09
N SER A 479 -20.09 -6.99 -19.33
CA SER A 479 -18.71 -6.79 -19.76
C SER A 479 -18.57 -6.46 -21.25
N ASP A 480 -17.49 -5.74 -21.60
CA ASP A 480 -17.13 -5.39 -22.98
C ASP A 480 -15.96 -6.23 -23.49
N ALA A 481 -16.01 -6.70 -24.74
CA ALA A 481 -14.88 -7.38 -25.37
C ALA A 481 -13.67 -6.44 -25.52
N ILE A 482 -12.47 -6.94 -25.18
CA ILE A 482 -11.21 -6.18 -25.27
C ILE A 482 -10.11 -7.01 -25.94
N SER A 483 -9.12 -6.33 -26.52
CA SER A 483 -7.90 -6.97 -27.00
C SER A 483 -6.91 -7.22 -25.86
N GLU A 484 -5.92 -8.10 -26.09
CA GLU A 484 -4.87 -8.39 -25.11
C GLU A 484 -4.04 -7.14 -24.76
N ALA A 485 -3.83 -6.23 -25.71
CA ALA A 485 -3.11 -4.98 -25.48
C ALA A 485 -3.86 -3.99 -24.56
N GLU A 486 -5.15 -4.22 -24.33
CA GLU A 486 -6.01 -3.40 -23.47
C GLU A 486 -6.23 -4.03 -22.09
N LEU A 487 -5.55 -5.14 -21.79
CA LEU A 487 -5.64 -5.79 -20.49
C LEU A 487 -5.22 -4.85 -19.37
N LEU A 488 -6.10 -4.71 -18.38
CA LEU A 488 -5.82 -4.05 -17.11
C LEU A 488 -6.12 -5.05 -15.99
N PRO A 489 -5.47 -4.94 -14.82
CA PRO A 489 -5.87 -5.72 -13.65
C PRO A 489 -7.38 -5.62 -13.43
N GLY A 490 -8.06 -6.76 -13.24
CA GLY A 490 -9.51 -6.88 -13.10
C GLY A 490 -10.23 -7.25 -14.40
N SER A 491 -9.55 -7.26 -15.55
CA SER A 491 -10.07 -7.88 -16.77
C SER A 491 -10.33 -9.38 -16.57
N ALA A 492 -11.29 -9.94 -17.31
CA ALA A 492 -11.69 -11.33 -17.20
C ALA A 492 -11.33 -12.12 -18.48
N MET A 493 -11.03 -13.40 -18.30
CA MET A 493 -10.81 -14.41 -19.35
C MET A 493 -11.98 -15.37 -19.34
N PHE A 494 -12.62 -15.58 -20.47
CA PHE A 494 -13.80 -16.44 -20.59
C PHE A 494 -13.53 -17.69 -21.39
N PHE A 495 -14.16 -18.79 -21.01
CA PHE A 495 -13.98 -20.09 -21.64
C PHE A 495 -15.33 -20.80 -21.88
N ASP A 496 -15.47 -21.35 -23.08
CA ASP A 496 -16.54 -22.27 -23.52
C ASP A 496 -15.90 -23.65 -23.68
N TRP A 497 -16.15 -24.54 -22.72
CA TRP A 497 -15.63 -25.91 -22.70
C TRP A 497 -16.65 -26.93 -23.24
N GLY A 498 -17.88 -26.51 -23.52
CA GLY A 498 -18.96 -27.37 -23.96
C GLY A 498 -19.69 -28.00 -22.78
N LYS A 499 -20.04 -29.28 -22.86
CA LYS A 499 -20.78 -29.94 -21.78
C LYS A 499 -19.87 -30.78 -20.90
N PHE A 500 -19.98 -30.61 -19.59
CA PHE A 500 -19.39 -31.52 -18.64
C PHE A 500 -20.20 -32.82 -18.60
N ASN A 501 -19.49 -33.93 -18.61
CA ASN A 501 -20.08 -35.23 -18.39
C ASN A 501 -19.84 -35.67 -16.94
N GLU A 502 -20.87 -35.56 -16.11
CA GLU A 502 -20.83 -35.96 -14.69
C GLU A 502 -20.33 -37.40 -14.48
N SER A 503 -20.65 -38.32 -15.42
CA SER A 503 -20.29 -39.73 -15.28
C SER A 503 -18.81 -40.02 -15.55
N THR A 504 -18.17 -39.19 -16.36
CA THR A 504 -16.75 -39.32 -16.71
C THR A 504 -15.87 -38.26 -16.05
N GLN A 505 -16.49 -37.27 -15.38
CA GLN A 505 -15.83 -36.08 -14.83
C GLN A 505 -14.96 -35.35 -15.87
N THR A 506 -15.43 -35.28 -17.11
CA THR A 506 -14.70 -34.66 -18.22
C THR A 506 -15.61 -33.79 -19.07
N TRP A 507 -15.09 -32.66 -19.55
CA TRP A 507 -15.70 -31.86 -20.61
C TRP A 507 -15.63 -32.58 -21.96
N ASP A 508 -16.68 -32.48 -22.76
CA ASP A 508 -16.70 -33.02 -24.12
C ASP A 508 -15.85 -32.18 -25.10
N GLY A 509 -15.52 -30.95 -24.72
CA GLY A 509 -14.69 -30.02 -25.48
C GLY A 509 -15.37 -29.44 -26.72
N ILE A 510 -16.71 -29.58 -26.82
CA ILE A 510 -17.49 -29.10 -27.96
C ILE A 510 -18.15 -27.79 -27.58
N LYS A 511 -17.59 -26.69 -28.09
CA LYS A 511 -18.14 -25.35 -27.90
C LYS A 511 -19.63 -25.29 -28.23
N ASP A 512 -20.46 -24.89 -27.27
CA ASP A 512 -21.91 -24.77 -27.46
C ASP A 512 -22.42 -23.33 -27.36
N SER A 513 -21.49 -22.36 -27.34
CA SER A 513 -21.75 -20.92 -27.23
C SER A 513 -22.35 -20.50 -25.88
N TYR A 514 -22.24 -21.36 -24.86
CA TYR A 514 -22.46 -21.03 -23.47
C TYR A 514 -21.11 -20.94 -22.77
N ILE A 515 -20.90 -19.87 -22.00
CA ILE A 515 -19.64 -19.72 -21.26
C ILE A 515 -19.75 -20.46 -19.93
N ASP A 516 -18.84 -21.40 -19.72
CA ASP A 516 -18.80 -22.26 -18.54
C ASP A 516 -17.89 -21.71 -17.44
N HIS A 517 -16.80 -21.03 -17.84
CA HIS A 517 -15.74 -20.67 -16.92
C HIS A 517 -15.23 -19.25 -17.12
N VAL A 518 -14.81 -18.62 -16.02
CA VAL A 518 -14.19 -17.30 -16.02
C VAL A 518 -13.01 -17.23 -15.05
N ALA A 519 -11.94 -16.52 -15.45
CA ALA A 519 -10.78 -16.25 -14.60
C ALA A 519 -10.42 -14.76 -14.62
N MET A 520 -9.76 -14.25 -13.58
CA MET A 520 -9.40 -12.84 -13.48
C MET A 520 -7.93 -12.61 -13.84
N TYR A 521 -7.67 -11.77 -14.85
CA TYR A 521 -6.34 -11.20 -15.07
C TYR A 521 -6.05 -10.14 -14.00
N VAL A 522 -4.98 -10.33 -13.23
CA VAL A 522 -4.65 -9.50 -12.06
C VAL A 522 -3.41 -8.62 -12.27
N GLY A 523 -2.85 -8.62 -13.49
CA GLY A 523 -1.58 -7.98 -13.81
C GLY A 523 -0.37 -8.78 -13.33
N GLU A 524 0.81 -8.44 -13.84
CA GLU A 524 2.07 -9.10 -13.45
C GLU A 524 2.31 -8.98 -11.93
N SER A 525 2.34 -10.12 -11.23
CA SER A 525 2.50 -10.18 -9.78
C SER A 525 3.28 -11.44 -9.40
N GLY A 526 4.51 -11.30 -8.92
CA GLY A 526 5.24 -12.41 -8.30
C GLY A 526 5.42 -13.68 -9.15
N GLY A 527 5.39 -13.57 -10.48
CA GLY A 527 5.52 -14.70 -11.42
C GLY A 527 4.20 -15.29 -11.95
N TYR A 528 3.06 -14.67 -11.64
CA TYR A 528 1.75 -14.98 -12.23
C TYR A 528 1.04 -13.70 -12.67
N ASN A 529 0.01 -13.85 -13.50
CA ASN A 529 -0.80 -12.71 -13.94
C ASN A 529 -2.31 -13.02 -14.03
N VAL A 530 -2.73 -14.22 -13.61
CA VAL A 530 -4.14 -14.62 -13.50
C VAL A 530 -4.39 -15.31 -12.15
N VAL A 531 -5.54 -15.01 -11.54
CA VAL A 531 -6.12 -15.80 -10.44
C VAL A 531 -7.34 -16.54 -10.98
N ASN A 532 -7.41 -17.83 -10.68
CA ASN A 532 -8.38 -18.75 -11.26
C ASN A 532 -8.99 -19.65 -10.17
N ALA A 533 -10.26 -19.42 -9.81
CA ALA A 533 -11.04 -20.37 -9.03
C ALA A 533 -11.44 -21.53 -9.95
N ARG A 534 -10.58 -22.54 -10.04
CA ARG A 534 -10.55 -23.48 -11.16
C ARG A 534 -11.58 -24.59 -11.07
N SER A 535 -11.56 -25.34 -9.97
CA SER A 535 -12.45 -26.47 -9.73
C SER A 535 -12.24 -27.00 -8.30
N PRO A 536 -13.08 -27.93 -7.81
CA PRO A 536 -12.94 -28.52 -6.48
C PRO A 536 -11.62 -29.23 -6.21
N ASP A 537 -10.98 -29.79 -7.24
CA ASP A 537 -9.72 -30.54 -7.10
C ASP A 537 -8.50 -29.62 -7.01
N PHE A 538 -8.62 -28.38 -7.51
CA PHE A 538 -7.52 -27.42 -7.63
C PHE A 538 -7.69 -26.19 -6.73
N GLY A 539 -8.92 -25.87 -6.32
CA GLY A 539 -9.20 -24.67 -5.52
C GLY A 539 -9.07 -23.38 -6.33
N ILE A 540 -8.55 -22.35 -5.67
CA ILE A 540 -8.17 -21.07 -6.29
C ILE A 540 -6.65 -21.10 -6.53
N GLU A 541 -6.24 -21.13 -7.79
CA GLU A 541 -4.83 -21.21 -8.19
C GLU A 541 -4.37 -19.93 -8.92
N ILE A 542 -3.06 -19.75 -8.99
CA ILE A 542 -2.44 -18.78 -9.88
C ILE A 542 -2.13 -19.41 -11.24
N ALA A 543 -2.20 -18.60 -12.29
CA ALA A 543 -1.85 -19.02 -13.63
C ALA A 543 -1.15 -17.91 -14.43
N ALA A 544 -0.55 -18.31 -15.54
CA ALA A 544 -0.10 -17.41 -16.58
C ALA A 544 -1.15 -17.35 -17.69
N LYS A 545 -1.54 -16.13 -18.11
CA LYS A 545 -2.52 -15.91 -19.18
C LYS A 545 -2.10 -16.62 -20.46
N GLU A 546 -0.80 -16.68 -20.75
CA GLU A 546 -0.22 -17.30 -21.94
C GLU A 546 -0.50 -18.81 -21.99
N ILE A 547 -0.65 -19.45 -20.83
CA ILE A 547 -1.02 -20.87 -20.73
C ILE A 547 -2.52 -21.02 -20.92
N LEU A 548 -3.32 -20.20 -20.24
CA LEU A 548 -4.78 -20.30 -20.31
C LEU A 548 -5.34 -19.96 -21.69
N GLN A 549 -4.77 -18.96 -22.38
CA GLN A 549 -5.14 -18.58 -23.76
C GLN A 549 -4.95 -19.72 -24.78
N GLN A 550 -4.09 -20.70 -24.49
CA GLN A 550 -3.84 -21.85 -25.36
C GLN A 550 -4.85 -22.98 -25.19
N LEU A 551 -5.72 -22.90 -24.18
CA LEU A 551 -6.77 -23.88 -23.95
C LEU A 551 -7.82 -23.78 -25.07
N ALA A 552 -8.28 -24.94 -25.55
CA ALA A 552 -9.23 -25.01 -26.68
C ALA A 552 -10.53 -24.24 -26.44
N GLY A 553 -10.96 -24.09 -25.19
CA GLY A 553 -12.17 -23.35 -24.84
C GLY A 553 -12.00 -21.85 -24.64
N PHE A 554 -10.79 -21.30 -24.70
CA PHE A 554 -10.63 -19.85 -24.55
C PHE A 554 -11.40 -19.11 -25.64
N GLU A 555 -12.24 -18.15 -25.24
CA GLU A 555 -13.03 -17.32 -26.13
C GLU A 555 -12.37 -15.96 -26.37
N ASN A 556 -12.35 -15.11 -25.34
CA ASN A 556 -11.74 -13.80 -25.40
C ASN A 556 -11.52 -13.19 -24.01
N PHE A 557 -10.90 -12.02 -24.02
CA PHE A 557 -10.81 -11.15 -22.85
C PHE A 557 -11.97 -10.16 -22.84
N ARG A 558 -12.51 -9.88 -21.66
CA ARG A 558 -13.49 -8.81 -21.49
C ARG A 558 -13.19 -7.94 -20.28
N ARG A 559 -13.72 -6.72 -20.30
CA ARG A 559 -13.66 -5.76 -19.20
C ARG A 559 -15.01 -5.72 -18.49
N ILE A 560 -15.02 -6.07 -17.21
CA ILE A 560 -16.24 -5.98 -16.40
C ILE A 560 -16.60 -4.52 -16.18
N HIS A 561 -17.86 -4.17 -16.42
CA HIS A 561 -18.44 -2.86 -16.12
C HIS A 561 -19.67 -3.02 -15.21
N GLN A 562 -20.26 -1.89 -14.79
CA GLN A 562 -21.49 -1.89 -14.02
C GLN A 562 -22.58 -2.61 -14.83
N ALA A 563 -23.36 -3.47 -14.18
CA ALA A 563 -24.46 -4.18 -14.82
C ALA A 563 -25.53 -3.22 -15.36
N ASP A 564 -25.92 -3.39 -16.62
CA ASP A 564 -27.08 -2.72 -17.20
C ASP A 564 -28.35 -3.48 -16.81
N VAL A 565 -29.28 -2.79 -16.13
CA VAL A 565 -30.60 -3.33 -15.76
C VAL A 565 -31.67 -2.44 -16.33
N GLU A 566 -32.40 -2.98 -17.29
CA GLU A 566 -33.45 -2.26 -18.01
C GLU A 566 -34.83 -2.48 -17.39
N ILE A 567 -35.07 -3.68 -16.86
CA ILE A 567 -36.27 -4.04 -16.08
C ILE A 567 -35.86 -4.63 -14.75
N GLU A 568 -36.53 -4.23 -13.67
CA GLU A 568 -36.51 -4.89 -12.37
C GLU A 568 -37.95 -5.08 -11.87
N ILE A 569 -38.27 -6.30 -11.46
CA ILE A 569 -39.53 -6.66 -10.81
C ILE A 569 -39.16 -7.18 -9.43
N ALA A 570 -39.66 -6.55 -8.38
CA ALA A 570 -39.32 -6.89 -7.02
C ALA A 570 -40.60 -7.20 -6.24
N ALA A 571 -40.61 -8.31 -5.51
CA ALA A 571 -41.66 -8.63 -4.57
C ALA A 571 -41.13 -8.64 -3.14
N GLY A 572 -41.89 -8.03 -2.23
CA GLY A 572 -41.68 -8.20 -0.81
C GLY A 572 -42.09 -9.61 -0.38
N SER A 573 -41.42 -10.15 0.64
CA SER A 573 -41.75 -11.44 1.23
C SER A 573 -43.13 -11.47 1.91
N PRO A 574 -43.81 -12.62 2.09
CA PRO A 574 -43.38 -14.00 1.81
C PRO A 574 -44.10 -14.59 0.57
N VAL A 575 -43.82 -14.02 -0.60
CA VAL A 575 -44.34 -14.51 -1.88
C VAL A 575 -43.20 -14.68 -2.88
N ASP A 576 -43.34 -15.65 -3.76
CA ASP A 576 -42.42 -15.91 -4.84
C ASP A 576 -42.93 -15.30 -6.18
N LEU A 577 -42.02 -14.92 -7.06
CA LEU A 577 -42.33 -14.32 -8.36
C LEU A 577 -42.38 -15.33 -9.51
N ILE A 578 -43.35 -15.14 -10.40
CA ILE A 578 -43.43 -15.84 -11.70
C ILE A 578 -43.58 -14.78 -12.77
N VAL A 579 -42.54 -14.55 -13.57
CA VAL A 579 -42.56 -13.49 -14.58
C VAL A 579 -42.52 -14.09 -15.97
N THR A 580 -43.46 -13.68 -16.81
CA THR A 580 -43.47 -13.94 -18.25
C THR A 580 -43.13 -12.64 -19.00
N ASP A 581 -42.11 -12.68 -19.85
CA ASP A 581 -41.75 -11.55 -20.72
C ASP A 581 -42.67 -11.46 -21.96
N PRO A 582 -42.58 -10.38 -22.75
CA PRO A 582 -43.40 -10.20 -23.95
C PRO A 582 -43.27 -11.27 -25.03
N ASP A 583 -42.13 -11.98 -25.07
CA ASP A 583 -41.89 -13.07 -26.03
C ASP A 583 -42.42 -14.42 -25.50
N GLY A 584 -42.94 -14.45 -24.26
CA GLY A 584 -43.50 -15.63 -23.61
C GLY A 584 -42.50 -16.47 -22.81
N PHE A 585 -41.26 -16.00 -22.64
CA PHE A 585 -40.29 -16.66 -21.77
C PHE A 585 -40.70 -16.47 -20.31
N VAL A 586 -40.73 -17.57 -19.56
CA VAL A 586 -41.19 -17.59 -18.16
C VAL A 586 -40.03 -17.93 -17.25
N ILE A 587 -39.82 -17.10 -16.23
CA ILE A 587 -38.94 -17.39 -15.11
C ILE A 587 -39.77 -17.59 -13.83
N THR A 588 -39.35 -18.56 -13.04
CA THR A 588 -39.98 -18.98 -11.79
C THR A 588 -38.89 -19.20 -10.74
N PRO A 589 -39.24 -19.36 -9.46
CA PRO A 589 -38.26 -19.66 -8.40
C PRO A 589 -37.61 -21.04 -8.59
N ASN A 590 -38.17 -21.87 -9.47
CA ASN A 590 -37.68 -23.21 -9.81
C ASN A 590 -37.02 -23.26 -11.20
N SER A 591 -36.93 -22.14 -11.91
CA SER A 591 -36.31 -22.06 -13.25
C SER A 591 -34.79 -22.12 -13.13
N VAL A 592 -34.25 -23.25 -12.68
CA VAL A 592 -32.82 -23.46 -12.46
C VAL A 592 -32.18 -24.00 -13.74
N ILE A 593 -31.12 -23.32 -14.20
CA ILE A 593 -30.16 -23.92 -15.12
C ILE A 593 -29.12 -24.61 -14.26
N LEU A 594 -29.01 -25.92 -14.49
CA LEU A 594 -27.85 -26.70 -14.10
C LEU A 594 -26.79 -26.39 -15.16
N SER A 595 -25.94 -25.40 -14.92
CA SER A 595 -24.64 -25.44 -15.57
C SER A 595 -23.76 -26.38 -14.75
N ASP A 596 -22.75 -26.94 -15.39
CA ASP A 596 -21.94 -27.97 -14.79
C ASP A 596 -21.08 -27.47 -13.61
N GLU A 597 -21.11 -26.16 -13.30
CA GLU A 597 -20.38 -25.52 -12.20
C GLU A 597 -21.23 -24.61 -11.28
N GLU A 598 -22.46 -24.25 -11.68
CA GLU A 598 -23.27 -23.27 -10.97
C GLU A 598 -24.77 -23.54 -11.04
N TYR A 599 -25.48 -23.09 -10.00
CA TYR A 599 -26.93 -23.20 -9.95
C TYR A 599 -27.53 -21.81 -9.93
N ILE A 600 -28.12 -21.44 -11.06
CA ILE A 600 -28.65 -20.11 -11.24
C ILE A 600 -30.04 -20.19 -11.81
N ARG A 601 -30.86 -19.24 -11.35
CA ARG A 601 -32.21 -19.09 -11.81
C ARG A 601 -32.24 -18.03 -12.91
N GLU A 602 -32.18 -18.47 -14.16
CA GLU A 602 -32.18 -17.58 -15.31
C GLU A 602 -32.89 -18.21 -16.51
N VAL A 603 -33.33 -17.34 -17.41
CA VAL A 603 -33.53 -17.62 -18.83
C VAL A 603 -32.38 -16.90 -19.54
N PRO A 604 -31.40 -17.60 -20.15
CA PRO A 604 -30.10 -17.01 -20.49
C PRO A 604 -30.24 -15.78 -21.38
N GLY A 605 -29.67 -14.66 -20.93
CA GLY A 605 -29.72 -13.38 -21.65
C GLY A 605 -31.09 -12.70 -21.70
N ILE A 606 -32.11 -13.24 -21.01
CA ILE A 606 -33.50 -12.77 -21.09
C ILE A 606 -34.02 -12.35 -19.72
N LEU A 607 -34.03 -13.25 -18.74
CA LEU A 607 -34.53 -12.98 -17.38
C LEU A 607 -33.58 -13.60 -16.35
N TYR A 608 -33.35 -12.91 -15.25
CA TYR A 608 -32.50 -13.39 -14.15
C TYR A 608 -33.26 -13.26 -12.85
N TYR A 609 -33.16 -14.26 -11.99
CA TYR A 609 -33.90 -14.34 -10.73
C TYR A 609 -32.92 -14.39 -9.56
N LEU A 610 -33.11 -13.49 -8.60
CA LEU A 610 -32.22 -13.30 -7.47
C LEU A 610 -32.96 -13.31 -6.13
N GLU A 611 -32.45 -14.09 -5.19
CA GLU A 611 -32.96 -14.24 -3.81
C GLU A 611 -31.81 -14.09 -2.80
N MET A 612 -30.95 -13.09 -2.99
CA MET A 612 -29.77 -12.91 -2.11
C MET A 612 -30.09 -12.18 -0.80
N GLU A 613 -31.21 -11.46 -0.75
CA GLU A 613 -31.58 -10.61 0.38
C GLU A 613 -32.77 -11.21 1.12
N ARG A 614 -32.90 -10.87 2.41
CA ARG A 614 -34.01 -11.33 3.25
C ARG A 614 -34.87 -10.14 3.67
N GLY A 615 -36.18 -10.33 3.60
CA GLY A 615 -37.17 -9.41 4.12
C GLY A 615 -37.12 -9.33 5.65
N SER A 616 -37.90 -8.40 6.20
CA SER A 616 -38.01 -8.22 7.65
C SER A 616 -38.58 -9.44 8.39
N ASP A 617 -39.26 -10.32 7.66
CA ASP A 617 -39.81 -11.61 8.10
C ASP A 617 -38.77 -12.75 8.06
N GLY A 618 -37.58 -12.49 7.50
CA GLY A 618 -36.50 -13.45 7.32
C GLY A 618 -36.67 -14.34 6.09
N SER A 619 -37.71 -14.18 5.27
CA SER A 619 -37.85 -14.88 3.99
C SER A 619 -37.02 -14.19 2.90
N PRO A 620 -36.66 -14.85 1.79
CA PRO A 620 -35.99 -14.19 0.68
C PRO A 620 -36.84 -13.07 0.06
N ILE A 621 -36.20 -12.01 -0.42
CA ILE A 621 -36.80 -11.00 -1.28
C ILE A 621 -36.54 -11.42 -2.73
N ASP A 622 -37.60 -11.49 -3.53
CA ASP A 622 -37.54 -11.96 -4.89
C ASP A 622 -37.36 -10.81 -5.86
N HIS A 623 -36.28 -10.87 -6.65
CA HIS A 623 -36.03 -9.94 -7.73
C HIS A 623 -35.91 -10.67 -9.06
N VAL A 624 -36.62 -10.18 -10.06
CA VAL A 624 -36.45 -10.57 -11.46
C VAL A 624 -35.93 -9.40 -12.27
N TYR A 625 -34.80 -9.59 -12.94
CA TYR A 625 -34.17 -8.59 -13.79
C TYR A 625 -34.23 -8.97 -15.25
N SER A 626 -34.24 -7.96 -16.12
CA SER A 626 -33.92 -8.11 -17.55
C SER A 626 -32.82 -7.11 -17.94
N PRO A 627 -31.77 -7.55 -18.65
CA PRO A 627 -30.79 -6.65 -19.26
C PRO A 627 -31.37 -5.90 -20.47
N VAL A 628 -32.52 -6.33 -21.00
CA VAL A 628 -33.14 -5.73 -22.19
C VAL A 628 -34.59 -5.39 -21.90
N MET A 629 -34.95 -4.13 -22.13
CA MET A 629 -36.36 -3.71 -22.15
C MET A 629 -36.99 -4.14 -23.47
N LYS A 630 -38.00 -5.02 -23.39
CA LYS A 630 -38.79 -5.44 -24.55
C LYS A 630 -40.11 -4.70 -24.56
N ASN A 631 -40.52 -4.21 -25.73
CA ASN A 631 -41.87 -3.68 -25.89
C ASN A 631 -42.87 -4.83 -25.87
N GLY A 632 -44.00 -4.62 -25.22
CA GLY A 632 -45.08 -5.59 -25.08
C GLY A 632 -45.49 -5.82 -23.64
N ASN A 633 -46.19 -6.92 -23.39
CA ASN A 633 -46.86 -7.14 -22.11
C ASN A 633 -46.07 -8.12 -21.25
N TYR A 634 -45.66 -7.67 -20.06
CA TYR A 634 -45.11 -8.51 -19.02
C TYR A 634 -46.25 -8.98 -18.11
N ILE A 635 -46.27 -10.28 -17.81
CA ILE A 635 -47.26 -10.89 -16.91
C ILE A 635 -46.53 -11.35 -15.65
N ILE A 636 -46.96 -10.85 -14.50
CA ILE A 636 -46.33 -11.08 -13.20
C ILE A 636 -47.29 -11.84 -12.30
N GLY A 637 -47.05 -13.13 -12.13
CA GLY A 637 -47.68 -13.96 -11.12
C GLY A 637 -46.97 -13.84 -9.77
N VAL A 638 -47.76 -13.88 -8.72
CA VAL A 638 -47.30 -13.92 -7.32
C VAL A 638 -47.82 -15.22 -6.72
N SER A 639 -46.94 -15.99 -6.08
CA SER A 639 -47.28 -17.26 -5.45
C SER A 639 -46.92 -17.22 -3.96
N PRO A 640 -47.82 -17.60 -3.03
CA PRO A 640 -47.47 -17.63 -1.61
C PRO A 640 -46.30 -18.58 -1.34
N SER A 641 -45.27 -18.12 -0.63
CA SER A 641 -44.15 -18.98 -0.23
C SER A 641 -44.61 -20.00 0.82
N ALA A 642 -43.91 -21.12 0.92
CA ALA A 642 -44.31 -22.22 1.80
C ALA A 642 -44.37 -21.81 3.28
N GLY A 643 -45.52 -21.99 3.91
CA GLY A 643 -45.73 -21.68 5.33
C GLY A 643 -46.29 -20.29 5.63
N SER A 644 -46.50 -19.46 4.60
CA SER A 644 -47.18 -18.17 4.72
C SER A 644 -48.64 -18.31 5.16
N LEU A 645 -49.14 -17.33 5.90
CA LEU A 645 -50.53 -17.22 6.34
C LEU A 645 -51.33 -16.37 5.34
N PRO A 646 -52.64 -16.62 5.16
CA PRO A 646 -53.48 -15.80 4.29
C PRO A 646 -53.54 -14.31 4.68
N THR A 647 -53.17 -13.97 5.92
CA THR A 647 -53.12 -12.61 6.45
C THR A 647 -51.76 -11.93 6.35
N ASP A 648 -50.70 -12.68 5.99
CA ASP A 648 -49.40 -12.07 5.71
C ASP A 648 -49.54 -11.21 4.46
N THR A 649 -48.77 -10.13 4.37
CA THR A 649 -48.86 -9.15 3.28
C THR A 649 -47.61 -9.16 2.42
N TYR A 650 -47.74 -8.69 1.18
CA TYR A 650 -46.63 -8.52 0.25
C TYR A 650 -46.73 -7.21 -0.53
N ASP A 651 -45.58 -6.77 -1.03
CA ASP A 651 -45.43 -5.65 -1.95
C ASP A 651 -45.02 -6.18 -3.32
N LEU A 652 -45.36 -5.44 -4.38
CA LEU A 652 -44.94 -5.77 -5.74
C LEU A 652 -44.66 -4.49 -6.52
N GLU A 653 -43.45 -4.38 -7.04
CA GLU A 653 -43.02 -3.25 -7.86
C GLU A 653 -42.50 -3.71 -9.22
N PHE A 654 -42.75 -2.89 -10.25
CA PHE A 654 -42.16 -3.00 -11.57
C PHE A 654 -41.42 -1.70 -11.90
N ARG A 655 -40.15 -1.82 -12.29
CA ARG A 655 -39.26 -0.69 -12.57
C ARG A 655 -38.69 -0.81 -13.99
N ALA A 656 -38.76 0.27 -14.75
CA ALA A 656 -38.26 0.32 -16.12
C ALA A 656 -38.06 1.77 -16.58
N GLY A 657 -36.95 2.07 -17.26
CA GLY A 657 -36.74 3.40 -17.87
C GLY A 657 -36.84 4.57 -16.89
N GLY A 658 -36.42 4.35 -15.63
CA GLY A 658 -36.52 5.33 -14.54
C GLY A 658 -37.93 5.52 -13.95
N GLN A 659 -38.92 4.77 -14.41
CA GLN A 659 -40.28 4.75 -13.86
C GLN A 659 -40.45 3.58 -12.90
N THR A 660 -41.33 3.75 -11.91
CA THR A 660 -41.72 2.71 -10.96
C THR A 660 -43.24 2.64 -10.88
N ILE A 661 -43.78 1.43 -11.06
CA ILE A 661 -45.18 1.11 -10.83
C ILE A 661 -45.26 0.24 -9.59
N ILE A 662 -46.10 0.66 -8.64
CA ILE A 662 -46.50 -0.16 -7.50
C ILE A 662 -47.74 -0.95 -7.92
N LEU A 663 -47.60 -2.27 -8.01
CA LEU A 663 -48.65 -3.20 -8.39
C LEU A 663 -49.38 -3.77 -7.16
N ALA A 664 -48.66 -3.92 -6.04
CA ALA A 664 -49.20 -4.27 -4.73
C ALA A 664 -48.43 -3.50 -3.64
N ASP A 665 -49.13 -3.05 -2.61
CA ASP A 665 -48.60 -2.34 -1.44
C ASP A 665 -49.36 -2.85 -0.21
N ASP A 666 -48.68 -3.60 0.65
CA ASP A 666 -49.20 -4.26 1.86
C ASP A 666 -50.46 -5.12 1.58
N VAL A 667 -50.48 -5.86 0.46
CA VAL A 667 -51.63 -6.66 0.02
C VAL A 667 -51.65 -8.02 0.74
N PRO A 668 -52.75 -8.45 1.38
CA PRO A 668 -52.84 -9.77 1.98
C PRO A 668 -52.69 -10.90 0.98
N ILE A 669 -52.02 -11.98 1.35
CA ILE A 669 -51.88 -13.19 0.52
C ILE A 669 -53.23 -13.76 0.08
N SER A 670 -54.29 -13.65 0.91
CA SER A 670 -55.64 -14.07 0.53
C SER A 670 -56.25 -13.27 -0.62
N GLU A 671 -55.69 -12.11 -0.95
CA GLU A 671 -56.16 -11.18 -1.97
C GLU A 671 -55.26 -11.18 -3.22
N ILE A 672 -54.29 -12.11 -3.32
CA ILE A 672 -53.50 -12.30 -4.55
C ILE A 672 -54.46 -12.54 -5.73
N PRO A 673 -54.39 -11.73 -6.80
CA PRO A 673 -55.30 -11.85 -7.93
C PRO A 673 -55.03 -13.15 -8.71
N SER A 674 -56.09 -13.93 -8.95
CA SER A 674 -56.01 -15.17 -9.75
C SER A 674 -55.54 -14.93 -11.19
N GLU A 675 -55.84 -13.74 -11.70
CA GLU A 675 -55.55 -13.26 -13.03
C GLU A 675 -54.13 -12.68 -13.19
N LYS A 676 -53.36 -12.62 -12.09
CA LYS A 676 -51.99 -12.06 -12.01
C LYS A 676 -51.96 -10.54 -12.23
N TYR A 677 -50.76 -9.97 -12.26
CA TYR A 677 -50.52 -8.57 -12.59
C TYR A 677 -49.99 -8.43 -14.02
N GLY A 678 -50.27 -7.30 -14.67
CA GLY A 678 -49.80 -6.99 -16.01
C GLY A 678 -49.14 -5.62 -16.08
N VAL A 679 -48.01 -5.52 -16.80
CA VAL A 679 -47.39 -4.24 -17.16
C VAL A 679 -47.10 -4.23 -18.65
N ALA A 680 -47.68 -3.27 -19.37
CA ALA A 680 -47.40 -3.03 -20.77
C ALA A 680 -46.23 -2.04 -20.87
N VAL A 681 -45.20 -2.42 -21.61
CA VAL A 681 -44.09 -1.55 -21.99
C VAL A 681 -44.33 -1.10 -23.44
N GLU A 682 -44.61 0.18 -23.62
CA GLU A 682 -44.93 0.77 -24.91
C GLU A 682 -43.69 1.37 -25.59
N GLU A 683 -43.84 1.76 -26.86
CA GLU A 683 -42.78 2.42 -27.61
C GLU A 683 -42.29 3.68 -26.87
N GLY A 684 -40.97 3.80 -26.72
CA GLY A 684 -40.35 4.86 -25.91
C GLY A 684 -40.20 4.52 -24.42
N GLY A 685 -40.49 3.28 -24.00
CA GLY A 685 -40.25 2.79 -22.64
C GLY A 685 -41.29 3.25 -21.62
N ILE A 686 -42.46 3.70 -22.06
CA ILE A 686 -43.57 4.08 -21.18
C ILE A 686 -44.17 2.80 -20.60
N ILE A 687 -44.32 2.75 -19.27
CA ILE A 687 -44.88 1.59 -18.59
C ILE A 687 -46.29 1.87 -18.08
N ASN A 688 -47.23 0.97 -18.36
CA ASN A 688 -48.63 1.10 -17.98
C ASN A 688 -49.13 -0.19 -17.30
N PRO A 689 -49.65 -0.11 -16.06
CA PRO A 689 -50.24 -1.28 -15.42
C PRO A 689 -51.58 -1.64 -16.08
N PHE A 690 -51.88 -2.93 -16.12
CA PHE A 690 -53.18 -3.44 -16.52
C PHE A 690 -53.52 -4.72 -15.74
N ILE A 691 -54.80 -5.05 -15.68
CA ILE A 691 -55.31 -6.29 -15.12
C ILE A 691 -55.41 -7.30 -16.28
N PRO A 692 -54.61 -8.37 -16.29
CA PRO A 692 -54.78 -9.43 -17.26
C PRO A 692 -56.17 -10.06 -17.08
N VAL A 693 -56.85 -10.40 -18.16
CA VAL A 693 -58.15 -11.10 -18.12
C VAL A 693 -58.12 -12.30 -19.05
N SER A 694 -58.68 -13.41 -18.59
CA SER A 694 -58.86 -14.59 -19.45
C SER A 694 -60.00 -14.32 -20.40
N VAL A 695 -59.74 -14.52 -21.69
CA VAL A 695 -60.73 -14.32 -22.76
C VAL A 695 -60.82 -15.56 -23.64
N ASP A 696 -62.01 -15.82 -24.16
CA ASP A 696 -62.27 -16.88 -25.13
C ASP A 696 -62.99 -16.25 -26.34
N ILE A 697 -62.30 -16.26 -27.48
CA ILE A 697 -62.78 -15.76 -28.76
C ILE A 697 -63.48 -16.91 -29.47
N LYS A 698 -64.79 -16.78 -29.67
CA LYS A 698 -65.70 -17.86 -30.08
C LYS A 698 -65.82 -18.99 -29.05
N PRO A 699 -66.39 -18.69 -27.87
CA PRO A 699 -66.57 -19.69 -26.82
C PRO A 699 -67.20 -20.99 -27.30
N GLY A 700 -66.59 -22.12 -26.93
CA GLY A 700 -67.00 -23.47 -27.33
C GLY A 700 -66.54 -23.92 -28.73
N SER A 701 -65.63 -23.18 -29.37
CA SER A 701 -65.02 -23.54 -30.66
C SER A 701 -63.50 -23.48 -30.57
N PHE A 702 -62.79 -24.42 -31.21
CA PHE A 702 -61.34 -24.32 -31.43
C PHE A 702 -60.97 -25.02 -32.74
N PRO A 703 -60.10 -24.45 -33.60
CA PRO A 703 -59.46 -23.14 -33.48
C PRO A 703 -60.43 -21.99 -33.74
N ASN A 704 -60.17 -20.85 -33.10
CA ASN A 704 -60.98 -19.63 -33.12
C ASN A 704 -60.91 -18.94 -34.48
N SER A 705 -61.63 -19.50 -35.46
CA SER A 705 -61.44 -19.15 -36.87
C SER A 705 -62.25 -17.92 -37.25
N ILE A 706 -61.62 -16.83 -37.66
CA ILE A 706 -62.29 -15.56 -38.00
C ILE A 706 -62.22 -15.33 -39.51
N ASN A 707 -63.38 -15.24 -40.17
CA ASN A 707 -63.47 -14.77 -41.56
C ASN A 707 -63.76 -13.27 -41.56
N LEU A 708 -62.74 -12.46 -41.90
CA LEU A 708 -62.80 -10.99 -41.89
C LEU A 708 -63.85 -10.42 -42.87
N GLY A 709 -64.21 -11.15 -43.94
CA GLY A 709 -65.21 -10.75 -44.94
C GLY A 709 -66.64 -11.27 -44.70
N SER A 710 -66.91 -11.94 -43.57
CA SER A 710 -68.19 -12.60 -43.31
C SER A 710 -69.38 -11.66 -43.06
N GLY A 711 -69.15 -10.36 -42.83
CA GLY A 711 -70.18 -9.39 -42.42
C GLY A 711 -70.86 -9.72 -41.09
N GLY A 712 -70.28 -10.65 -40.32
CA GLY A 712 -70.83 -11.18 -39.08
C GLY A 712 -70.42 -10.42 -37.83
N ALA A 713 -70.51 -11.10 -36.69
CA ALA A 713 -69.89 -10.67 -35.45
C ALA A 713 -69.13 -11.84 -34.82
N VAL A 714 -68.01 -11.52 -34.16
CA VAL A 714 -67.21 -12.47 -33.39
C VAL A 714 -67.68 -12.39 -31.93
N PRO A 715 -68.29 -13.46 -31.38
CA PRO A 715 -68.57 -13.50 -29.95
C PRO A 715 -67.27 -13.69 -29.17
N VAL A 716 -67.12 -12.98 -28.05
CA VAL A 716 -66.00 -13.10 -27.12
C VAL A 716 -66.55 -13.17 -25.71
N ALA A 717 -66.01 -14.06 -24.88
CA ALA A 717 -66.26 -14.04 -23.44
C ALA A 717 -65.03 -13.50 -22.70
N VAL A 718 -65.24 -12.60 -21.74
CA VAL A 718 -64.24 -12.26 -20.72
C VAL A 718 -64.69 -12.92 -19.44
N PHE A 719 -63.84 -13.79 -18.89
CA PHE A 719 -64.21 -14.62 -17.75
C PHE A 719 -64.08 -13.88 -16.43
N GLY A 720 -65.07 -14.05 -15.56
CA GLY A 720 -65.00 -13.61 -14.17
C GLY A 720 -64.13 -14.55 -13.34
N THR A 721 -63.67 -14.06 -12.19
CA THR A 721 -62.95 -14.90 -11.21
C THR A 721 -63.42 -14.58 -9.81
N ALA A 722 -62.94 -15.32 -8.81
CA ALA A 722 -63.23 -15.02 -7.41
C ALA A 722 -62.73 -13.63 -6.98
N THR A 723 -61.72 -13.10 -7.67
CA THR A 723 -61.10 -11.79 -7.41
C THR A 723 -61.47 -10.72 -8.45
N PHE A 724 -62.09 -11.10 -9.58
CA PHE A 724 -62.43 -10.19 -10.68
C PHE A 724 -63.93 -10.23 -11.03
N ASP A 725 -64.63 -9.14 -10.70
CA ASP A 725 -66.04 -8.93 -11.05
C ASP A 725 -66.18 -8.25 -12.41
N VAL A 726 -66.57 -9.01 -13.44
CA VAL A 726 -66.79 -8.53 -14.82
C VAL A 726 -67.86 -7.44 -14.93
N SER A 727 -68.72 -7.25 -13.91
CA SER A 727 -69.71 -6.17 -13.91
C SER A 727 -69.07 -4.79 -13.71
N GLN A 728 -67.81 -4.74 -13.26
CA GLN A 728 -67.03 -3.52 -13.16
C GLN A 728 -66.39 -3.10 -14.48
N ILE A 729 -66.48 -3.88 -15.55
CA ILE A 729 -65.95 -3.49 -16.86
C ILE A 729 -66.88 -2.44 -17.49
N ASP A 730 -66.33 -1.32 -17.97
CA ASP A 730 -67.07 -0.38 -18.82
C ASP A 730 -67.16 -0.97 -20.24
N PRO A 731 -68.33 -1.48 -20.66
CA PRO A 731 -68.45 -2.17 -21.94
C PRO A 731 -68.17 -1.24 -23.12
N ALA A 732 -68.40 0.07 -22.98
CA ALA A 732 -68.20 1.03 -24.06
C ALA A 732 -66.72 1.20 -24.44
N THR A 733 -65.81 0.79 -23.56
CA THR A 733 -64.36 0.89 -23.77
C THR A 733 -63.74 -0.37 -24.35
N ILE A 734 -64.49 -1.48 -24.37
CA ILE A 734 -63.94 -2.77 -24.81
C ILE A 734 -63.67 -2.73 -26.32
N THR A 735 -62.45 -3.11 -26.69
CA THR A 735 -62.05 -3.38 -28.07
C THR A 735 -61.42 -4.77 -28.19
N LEU A 736 -61.59 -5.43 -29.34
CA LEU A 736 -60.84 -6.62 -29.72
C LEU A 736 -60.09 -6.29 -31.01
N ALA A 737 -58.76 -6.45 -31.05
CA ALA A 737 -57.93 -6.05 -32.17
C ALA A 737 -58.34 -4.65 -32.71
N ASN A 738 -58.40 -3.68 -31.78
CA ASN A 738 -58.84 -2.29 -31.98
C ASN A 738 -60.31 -2.08 -32.43
N ALA A 739 -61.08 -3.14 -32.67
CA ALA A 739 -62.49 -3.04 -33.02
C ALA A 739 -63.38 -2.91 -31.80
N SER A 740 -64.20 -1.85 -31.75
CA SER A 740 -65.19 -1.67 -30.69
C SER A 740 -66.29 -2.74 -30.74
N ILE A 741 -66.87 -3.03 -29.58
CA ILE A 741 -68.03 -3.92 -29.48
C ILE A 741 -69.23 -3.41 -30.29
N LYS A 742 -70.05 -4.37 -30.73
CA LYS A 742 -71.26 -4.12 -31.50
C LYS A 742 -72.32 -3.42 -30.64
N LEU A 743 -72.91 -2.37 -31.19
CA LEU A 743 -73.98 -1.61 -30.55
C LEU A 743 -75.37 -2.00 -31.07
N LYS A 744 -76.36 -1.93 -30.18
CA LYS A 744 -77.80 -1.97 -30.48
C LYS A 744 -78.27 -0.53 -30.75
N GLY A 745 -78.63 -0.24 -31.99
CA GLY A 745 -78.92 1.14 -32.41
C GLY A 745 -77.64 1.98 -32.47
N SER A 746 -77.70 3.24 -32.03
CA SER A 746 -76.58 4.19 -32.14
C SER A 746 -75.75 4.37 -30.85
N SER A 747 -76.04 3.65 -29.75
CA SER A 747 -75.37 3.95 -28.47
C SER A 747 -75.31 2.86 -27.39
N GLN A 748 -76.00 1.72 -27.51
CA GLN A 748 -76.00 0.71 -26.44
C GLN A 748 -75.15 -0.53 -26.77
N PRO A 749 -74.09 -0.83 -26.01
CA PRO A 749 -73.37 -2.12 -26.04
C PRO A 749 -74.27 -3.35 -26.08
N ILE A 750 -73.99 -4.31 -26.97
CA ILE A 750 -74.60 -5.65 -26.94
C ILE A 750 -73.74 -6.55 -26.07
N ILE A 751 -74.16 -6.70 -24.82
CA ILE A 751 -73.51 -7.57 -23.82
C ILE A 751 -74.54 -8.47 -23.13
N SER A 752 -74.07 -9.59 -22.58
CA SER A 752 -74.83 -10.43 -21.67
C SER A 752 -73.93 -10.94 -20.56
N TYR A 753 -74.45 -10.95 -19.33
CA TYR A 753 -73.79 -11.60 -18.21
C TYR A 753 -74.33 -13.02 -18.07
N GLN A 754 -73.44 -13.99 -18.23
CA GLN A 754 -73.77 -15.41 -18.16
C GLN A 754 -72.51 -16.19 -17.79
N ASP A 755 -72.68 -17.31 -17.11
CA ASP A 755 -71.61 -18.27 -16.85
C ASP A 755 -71.35 -19.07 -18.15
N VAL A 756 -70.27 -18.73 -18.86
CA VAL A 756 -69.88 -19.31 -20.16
C VAL A 756 -69.01 -20.56 -19.97
N ASN A 757 -68.18 -20.58 -18.93
CA ASN A 757 -67.21 -21.64 -18.65
C ASN A 757 -67.69 -22.68 -17.60
N GLU A 758 -68.90 -22.50 -17.06
CA GLU A 758 -69.56 -23.33 -16.04
C GLU A 758 -68.85 -23.34 -14.66
N ASP A 759 -68.18 -22.24 -14.29
CA ASP A 759 -67.49 -22.10 -13.00
C ASP A 759 -68.35 -21.48 -11.88
N SER A 760 -69.63 -21.20 -12.16
CA SER A 760 -70.58 -20.51 -11.27
C SER A 760 -70.27 -19.04 -10.97
N ILE A 761 -69.38 -18.42 -11.74
CA ILE A 761 -69.08 -16.98 -11.74
C ILE A 761 -69.66 -16.38 -13.03
N ASN A 762 -70.10 -15.13 -12.97
CA ASN A 762 -70.62 -14.48 -14.18
C ASN A 762 -69.47 -14.04 -15.08
N ASP A 763 -69.60 -14.32 -16.38
CA ASP A 763 -68.73 -13.79 -17.42
C ASP A 763 -69.46 -12.68 -18.20
N ILE A 764 -68.71 -11.86 -18.91
CA ILE A 764 -69.29 -10.92 -19.88
C ILE A 764 -69.08 -11.47 -21.29
N ALA A 765 -70.18 -11.81 -21.95
CA ALA A 765 -70.20 -12.17 -23.35
C ALA A 765 -70.53 -10.95 -24.21
N ILE A 766 -69.62 -10.61 -25.12
CA ILE A 766 -69.69 -9.46 -26.02
C ILE A 766 -69.67 -9.94 -27.48
N HIS A 767 -70.02 -9.06 -28.40
CA HIS A 767 -69.93 -9.32 -29.84
C HIS A 767 -69.18 -8.18 -30.53
N VAL A 768 -68.18 -8.49 -31.33
CA VAL A 768 -67.38 -7.49 -32.06
C VAL A 768 -67.65 -7.63 -33.56
N VAL A 769 -67.76 -6.50 -34.28
CA VAL A 769 -68.02 -6.53 -35.72
C VAL A 769 -66.79 -7.04 -36.46
N THR A 770 -66.94 -8.13 -37.22
CA THR A 770 -65.81 -8.85 -37.79
C THR A 770 -64.99 -8.00 -38.77
N GLU A 771 -65.63 -7.13 -39.54
CA GLU A 771 -64.98 -6.25 -40.53
C GLU A 771 -64.21 -5.08 -39.91
N ALA A 772 -64.46 -4.78 -38.62
CA ALA A 772 -63.77 -3.72 -37.90
C ALA A 772 -62.48 -4.21 -37.23
N LEU A 773 -62.24 -5.52 -37.20
CA LEU A 773 -61.05 -6.13 -36.61
C LEU A 773 -59.81 -5.76 -37.42
N GLU A 774 -58.83 -5.16 -36.75
CA GLU A 774 -57.53 -4.84 -37.32
C GLU A 774 -56.61 -6.07 -37.20
N LEU A 775 -56.92 -7.11 -37.97
CA LEU A 775 -56.16 -8.36 -38.03
C LEU A 775 -55.76 -8.69 -39.47
N THR A 776 -54.67 -9.42 -39.62
CA THR A 776 -54.08 -9.89 -40.87
C THR A 776 -54.13 -11.42 -40.95
N GLU A 777 -53.98 -12.00 -42.15
CA GLU A 777 -53.99 -13.46 -42.33
C GLU A 777 -52.87 -14.19 -41.56
N THR A 778 -51.84 -13.48 -41.12
CA THR A 778 -50.71 -14.02 -40.37
C THR A 778 -50.88 -13.94 -38.85
N ASP A 779 -51.87 -13.21 -38.36
CA ASP A 779 -52.06 -13.07 -36.91
C ASP A 779 -52.58 -14.37 -36.30
N VAL A 780 -51.93 -14.78 -35.22
CA VAL A 780 -52.21 -16.02 -34.49
C VAL A 780 -52.84 -15.77 -33.12
N GLN A 781 -52.95 -14.50 -32.72
CA GLN A 781 -53.51 -14.05 -31.45
C GLN A 781 -54.24 -12.72 -31.67
N ALA A 782 -55.32 -12.48 -30.93
CA ALA A 782 -55.98 -11.19 -30.89
C ALA A 782 -56.01 -10.66 -29.44
N GLU A 783 -55.74 -9.36 -29.30
CA GLU A 783 -55.73 -8.65 -28.02
C GLU A 783 -57.09 -8.00 -27.78
N LEU A 784 -57.64 -8.20 -26.57
CA LEU A 784 -58.77 -7.47 -26.03
C LEU A 784 -58.24 -6.38 -25.09
N ASN A 785 -58.70 -5.14 -25.26
CA ASN A 785 -58.43 -4.01 -24.36
C ASN A 785 -59.75 -3.49 -23.78
N GLY A 786 -59.70 -2.84 -22.61
CA GLY A 786 -60.84 -2.14 -22.04
C GLY A 786 -60.49 -1.46 -20.72
N PHE A 787 -61.45 -0.76 -20.12
CA PHE A 787 -61.29 -0.15 -18.81
C PHE A 787 -62.38 -0.62 -17.86
N LEU A 788 -62.02 -0.75 -16.59
CA LEU A 788 -62.99 -0.83 -15.50
C LEU A 788 -63.65 0.54 -15.27
N LEU A 789 -64.79 0.55 -14.61
CA LEU A 789 -65.55 1.75 -14.23
C LEU A 789 -64.73 2.71 -13.34
N ASP A 790 -63.70 2.22 -12.66
CA ASP A 790 -62.75 3.02 -11.87
C ASP A 790 -61.55 3.53 -12.67
N GLY A 791 -61.47 3.21 -13.97
CA GLY A 791 -60.43 3.68 -14.89
C GLY A 791 -59.20 2.77 -14.99
N ARG A 792 -59.13 1.64 -14.27
CA ARG A 792 -58.04 0.66 -14.45
C ARG A 792 -58.16 -0.06 -15.79
N ASN A 793 -57.03 -0.26 -16.47
CA ASN A 793 -56.98 -0.93 -17.78
C ASN A 793 -57.09 -2.46 -17.61
N ILE A 794 -57.76 -3.13 -18.53
CA ILE A 794 -57.81 -4.59 -18.64
C ILE A 794 -57.25 -5.02 -20.00
N LYS A 795 -56.51 -6.12 -20.03
CA LYS A 795 -56.07 -6.74 -21.29
C LYS A 795 -56.24 -8.25 -21.28
N GLY A 796 -56.73 -8.81 -22.37
CA GLY A 796 -56.86 -10.25 -22.56
C GLY A 796 -56.32 -10.68 -23.90
N PHE A 797 -55.87 -11.93 -23.99
CA PHE A 797 -55.34 -12.49 -25.23
C PHE A 797 -55.92 -13.88 -25.46
N ASP A 798 -56.30 -14.18 -26.69
CA ASP A 798 -56.63 -15.53 -27.11
C ASP A 798 -56.15 -15.78 -28.53
N SER A 799 -55.85 -17.04 -28.81
CA SER A 799 -55.43 -17.51 -30.12
C SER A 799 -56.53 -17.28 -31.15
N VAL A 800 -56.14 -16.96 -32.39
CA VAL A 800 -57.07 -16.83 -33.52
C VAL A 800 -56.50 -17.53 -34.75
N ARG A 801 -57.39 -17.93 -35.65
CA ARG A 801 -57.03 -18.38 -36.99
C ARG A 801 -57.78 -17.56 -38.03
N ILE A 802 -57.10 -16.64 -38.70
CA ILE A 802 -57.75 -15.86 -39.75
C ILE A 802 -57.94 -16.74 -40.99
N VAL A 803 -59.18 -16.79 -41.50
CA VAL A 803 -59.55 -17.59 -42.67
C VAL A 803 -60.17 -16.71 -43.75
N PRO A 804 -59.95 -17.01 -45.05
CA PRO A 804 -60.55 -16.27 -46.17
C PRO A 804 -62.08 -16.30 -46.16
#